data_AF-A0A4Q0VVP5-F1
#
_entry.id   AF-A0A4Q0VVP5-F1
#
_cell.length_a   1.000
_cell.length_b   1.000
_cell.length_c   1.000
_cell.angle_alpha   90.00
_cell.angle_beta   90.00
_cell.angle_gamma   90.00
#
_symmetry.space_group_name_H-M   'P 1'
#
loop_
_entity.id
_entity.type
_entity.pdbx_description
1 polymer ?
#
loop_
_entity_poly.entity_id
_entity_poly.type
_entity_poly.pdbx_seq_one_letter_code
_entity_poly.pdbx_strand_id
1 'polypeptide(L)'
;MIDVNNFEYMKIGLASPNKIRSWSRGEVKKPETINYRTLKPEKDGLFCERIFGPTKDWECHCGKYKRVRYKGVVCDRCGVEVTRAKVRRERMGHIELAAPVSHIWYFKGIPSRMGLVLDMSPRSLEEVIYFASYVVTDAGDTPLDTKQLLSEKEYRTYREKYGKGFTAQMGAEAIRKLLSDIDLEKEVDLLKEELVTAQGQRRTRAIKRLEVLEAFRNSGNDPSWMILDVLPVIPPELRPMVQLDGGRFATSDLNDLYRRVINRNNRLKRLLDLGAPNIIVQNEKRMLQEAVDALIDNGRRGRPVTGPGNRPLKSLSHMLKGKQGRFRQNLLGKRVDYSGRSVIVVGPHLQMYQCGLPKEMALELFKPFVMKELVAKGIAHNIKSAKRKVERVQPEVWDVLEEVIREHPVLLNRAPTLHRLGIQAFEPTLVEGRAIKLHPLVCTAYNADFDGDQMAVHVPLSAEAQAEARILMLAAQNILNPKDGKPVVTPSQDMVLGNYYLTLERKDAVGEGAIFKDTNEALIAYQNGYVHLHSRVAIPVASLKKTTFTEDQQNQLLLTSVGKLIFNEILPETFPYINEPSMTNLQEATPERYIVPLNSNVKEIFQERDVVTPFKKGFLGNVIAEVFKIFKISETSKMLDRMKALGFKYSTKAGITVGVADIVVLPEKKEILADAELKVDRVVKQFRRGLITEEERYDRVISIWSAAKDVIQEKLMGTLDKLNPIFMMSDSGARGNASNFTQLAGMRGLMANPSGRIIELPIKSSFREGLTVLEYFISTHGARKGLADTALKTADSGYLTRRLVDVAQDVIVRDDDCGTDRGLDIAAIKDGTEIIESLYDRLVGRFIFKTVYHPETKEVIIGKNQLITEDIAKEIEDAGIVGVTIRSAFTCDTRHGVCKKCYGRNLATGSDVEVGEAVGIIAAQSIGEPGTQLTMRTFHTGGVAGDDITQGLPRIQELFEARNPKGQAVISEIDGKVIDVSDVQDKREVTVQGEIQTRNYPIPYGARIKVTVGQEVSAGEVLTEGSIDPKELLKVSGINGVQEYLLREVQKVYRMQGVEIGDKHVEVMVRQMLRKVRVLDAGDTEVLPGSLIEIPQFIDANKKVLLTGGQPATGRPVLLGITKASLETDSFLSAASFQETTRVLTDAAIKGKRDELLGLKENVIIGKLVPAGTGMTRYRNIDLKLEGQEEKEVEALENEKEIVLHD
;
A
#
# COMPACT_ATOMS: atom_id res chain seq x y z
N MET A 1 1.79 -29.29 -26.39
CA MET A 1 2.25 -28.40 -25.30
C MET A 1 1.08 -27.49 -25.05
N ILE A 2 0.49 -27.50 -23.84
CA ILE A 2 -0.60 -26.57 -23.50
C ILE A 2 -0.07 -25.16 -23.75
N ASP A 3 -0.79 -24.35 -24.51
CA ASP A 3 -0.44 -22.93 -24.64
C ASP A 3 -0.50 -22.34 -23.24
N VAL A 4 0.67 -22.03 -22.67
CA VAL A 4 0.85 -21.71 -21.24
C VAL A 4 0.09 -20.43 -20.86
N ASN A 5 -0.39 -19.67 -21.85
CA ASN A 5 -1.18 -18.46 -21.63
C ASN A 5 -2.70 -18.73 -21.52
N ASN A 6 -3.18 -19.91 -21.94
CA ASN A 6 -4.61 -20.24 -22.05
C ASN A 6 -5.06 -21.26 -20.98
N PHE A 7 -4.83 -20.95 -19.71
CA PHE A 7 -5.44 -21.69 -18.60
C PHE A 7 -6.23 -20.76 -17.68
N GLU A 8 -7.38 -21.22 -17.20
CA GLU A 8 -8.32 -20.44 -16.38
C GLU A 8 -8.06 -20.60 -14.88
N TYR A 9 -7.57 -21.77 -14.46
CA TYR A 9 -7.39 -22.09 -13.04
C TYR A 9 -6.11 -22.87 -12.76
N MET A 10 -5.66 -22.84 -11.52
CA MET A 10 -4.52 -23.62 -11.03
C MET A 10 -4.94 -24.50 -9.84
N LYS A 11 -4.65 -25.81 -9.91
CA LYS A 11 -4.92 -26.76 -8.82
C LYS A 11 -3.64 -27.18 -8.11
N ILE A 12 -3.69 -27.26 -6.78
CA ILE A 12 -2.62 -27.84 -5.94
C ILE A 12 -3.15 -29.08 -5.22
N GLY A 13 -2.29 -30.07 -4.98
CA GLY A 13 -2.65 -31.32 -4.32
C GLY A 13 -1.42 -32.13 -3.90
N LEU A 14 -1.64 -33.21 -3.15
CA LEU A 14 -0.58 -34.16 -2.82
C LEU A 14 -0.11 -34.94 -4.06
N ALA A 15 1.17 -35.27 -4.10
CA ALA A 15 1.75 -36.04 -5.20
C ALA A 15 1.92 -37.50 -4.79
N SER A 16 1.19 -38.41 -5.44
CA SER A 16 1.37 -39.84 -5.22
C SER A 16 2.73 -40.32 -5.72
N PRO A 17 3.29 -41.42 -5.17
CA PRO A 17 4.57 -41.98 -5.63
C PRO A 17 4.60 -42.27 -7.13
N ASN A 18 3.50 -42.79 -7.68
CA ASN A 18 3.36 -43.07 -9.12
C ASN A 18 3.37 -41.78 -9.95
N LYS A 19 2.75 -40.70 -9.44
CA LYS A 19 2.78 -39.39 -10.10
C LYS A 19 4.19 -38.80 -10.11
N ILE A 20 4.94 -38.93 -9.02
CA ILE A 20 6.36 -38.51 -8.96
C ILE A 20 7.20 -39.29 -9.98
N ARG A 21 7.01 -40.62 -10.10
CA ARG A 21 7.68 -41.44 -11.11
C ARG A 21 7.32 -41.00 -12.53
N SER A 22 6.06 -40.64 -12.80
CA SER A 22 5.61 -40.17 -14.11
C SER A 22 6.27 -38.86 -14.56
N TRP A 23 6.64 -37.99 -13.62
CA TRP A 23 7.36 -36.75 -13.93
C TRP A 23 8.84 -36.96 -14.23
N SER A 24 9.39 -38.08 -13.76
CA SER A 24 10.81 -38.35 -13.85
C SER A 24 11.21 -38.88 -15.22
N ARG A 25 12.40 -38.47 -15.68
CA ARG A 25 13.05 -39.02 -16.88
C ARG A 25 14.14 -40.04 -16.55
N GLY A 26 14.38 -40.33 -15.27
CA GLY A 26 15.35 -41.33 -14.83
C GLY A 26 15.68 -41.24 -13.33
N GLU A 27 16.15 -42.37 -12.78
CA GLU A 27 16.57 -42.50 -11.38
C GLU A 27 18.01 -42.00 -11.19
N VAL A 28 18.25 -41.18 -10.16
CA VAL A 28 19.58 -40.73 -9.76
C VAL A 28 20.12 -41.69 -8.69
N LYS A 29 21.16 -42.45 -9.04
CA LYS A 29 21.77 -43.46 -8.14
C LYS A 29 23.04 -42.96 -7.48
N LYS A 30 23.77 -42.08 -8.16
CA LYS A 30 25.12 -41.66 -7.78
C LYS A 30 25.14 -40.23 -7.22
N PRO A 31 25.84 -39.98 -6.09
CA PRO A 31 25.93 -38.65 -5.49
C PRO A 31 26.87 -37.70 -6.27
N GLU A 32 27.71 -38.23 -7.16
CA GLU A 32 28.67 -37.43 -7.92
C GLU A 32 27.98 -36.42 -8.85
N THR A 33 28.62 -35.27 -9.04
CA THR A 33 28.08 -34.17 -9.85
C THR A 33 28.72 -34.15 -11.24
N ILE A 34 29.96 -33.64 -11.33
CA ILE A 34 30.78 -33.61 -12.53
C ILE A 34 32.13 -34.25 -12.23
N ASN A 35 32.80 -34.69 -13.28
CA ASN A 35 34.18 -35.11 -13.20
C ASN A 35 35.10 -33.88 -13.24
N TYR A 36 35.80 -33.59 -12.14
CA TYR A 36 36.65 -32.39 -12.05
C TYR A 36 37.81 -32.34 -13.06
N ARG A 37 38.22 -33.49 -13.63
CA ARG A 37 39.28 -33.54 -14.64
C ARG A 37 38.76 -33.25 -16.05
N THR A 38 37.60 -33.80 -16.41
CA THR A 38 37.04 -33.68 -17.76
C THR A 38 35.97 -32.60 -17.89
N LEU A 39 35.52 -32.04 -16.76
CA LEU A 39 34.41 -31.10 -16.63
C LEU A 39 33.07 -31.63 -17.18
N LYS A 40 32.98 -32.94 -17.43
CA LYS A 40 31.79 -33.59 -17.95
C LYS A 40 30.90 -34.11 -16.81
N PRO A 41 29.57 -34.10 -16.97
CA PRO A 41 28.66 -34.69 -16.00
C PRO A 41 28.88 -36.20 -15.86
N GLU A 42 28.78 -36.70 -14.63
CA GLU A 42 28.92 -38.13 -14.35
C GLU A 42 27.68 -38.93 -14.75
N LYS A 43 27.88 -40.20 -15.12
CA LYS A 43 26.77 -41.13 -15.43
C LYS A 43 25.99 -41.45 -14.15
N ASP A 44 24.67 -41.38 -14.21
CA ASP A 44 23.74 -41.57 -13.09
C ASP A 44 23.91 -40.61 -11.90
N GLY A 45 24.76 -39.60 -12.07
CA GLY A 45 24.99 -38.53 -11.10
C GLY A 45 23.93 -37.43 -11.16
N LEU A 46 24.07 -36.46 -10.27
CA LEU A 46 23.14 -35.33 -10.14
C LEU A 46 23.07 -34.41 -11.38
N PHE A 47 24.03 -34.48 -12.31
CA PHE A 47 24.05 -33.69 -13.53
C PHE A 47 23.96 -34.53 -14.81
N CYS A 48 23.65 -35.84 -14.68
CA CYS A 48 23.70 -36.81 -15.77
C CYS A 48 22.96 -36.37 -17.04
N GLU A 49 23.64 -36.40 -18.19
CA GLU A 49 23.06 -36.01 -19.48
C GLU A 49 22.01 -37.00 -20.00
N ARG A 50 22.08 -38.27 -19.58
CA ARG A 50 21.08 -39.28 -19.95
C ARG A 50 19.70 -38.96 -19.36
N ILE A 51 19.68 -38.52 -18.11
CA ILE A 51 18.45 -38.23 -17.36
C ILE A 51 17.92 -36.84 -17.74
N PHE A 52 18.78 -35.82 -17.66
CA PHE A 52 18.37 -34.43 -17.77
C PHE A 52 18.42 -33.86 -19.20
N GLY A 53 19.10 -34.55 -20.14
CA GLY A 53 19.31 -34.08 -21.51
C GLY A 53 20.74 -33.56 -21.75
N PRO A 54 21.09 -33.23 -23.02
CA PRO A 54 22.46 -32.89 -23.41
C PRO A 54 22.89 -31.50 -22.91
N THR A 55 24.18 -31.33 -22.59
CA THR A 55 24.76 -30.03 -22.17
C THR A 55 24.95 -29.06 -23.32
N LYS A 56 25.13 -29.57 -24.55
CA LYS A 56 25.28 -28.78 -25.78
C LYS A 56 24.11 -29.03 -26.71
N ASP A 57 23.71 -28.00 -27.44
CA ASP A 57 22.61 -28.11 -28.40
C ASP A 57 22.93 -29.11 -29.51
N TRP A 58 22.03 -30.08 -29.70
CA TRP A 58 22.11 -31.06 -30.79
C TRP A 58 23.39 -31.91 -30.79
N GLU A 59 24.00 -32.13 -29.61
CA GLU A 59 25.19 -32.96 -29.45
C GLU A 59 24.99 -33.96 -28.30
N CYS A 60 25.24 -35.25 -28.56
CA CYS A 60 25.24 -36.27 -27.53
C CYS A 60 26.57 -36.29 -26.72
N HIS A 61 26.54 -36.81 -25.50
CA HIS A 61 27.69 -36.83 -24.57
C HIS A 61 29.01 -37.37 -25.16
N CYS A 62 28.93 -38.44 -25.95
CA CYS A 62 30.10 -39.10 -26.53
C CYS A 62 30.57 -38.46 -27.85
N GLY A 63 29.81 -37.51 -28.40
CA GLY A 63 30.12 -36.85 -29.66
C GLY A 63 29.88 -37.67 -30.93
N LYS A 64 29.27 -38.87 -30.84
CA LYS A 64 28.92 -39.70 -32.02
C LYS A 64 27.88 -39.01 -32.91
N TYR A 65 26.79 -38.54 -32.32
CA TYR A 65 25.77 -37.75 -33.00
C TYR A 65 25.94 -36.27 -32.67
N LYS A 66 26.11 -35.47 -33.72
CA LYS A 66 26.24 -34.01 -33.68
C LYS A 66 25.41 -33.40 -34.81
N ARG A 67 24.88 -32.20 -34.59
CA ARG A 67 24.06 -31.39 -35.53
C ARG A 67 22.57 -31.76 -35.50
N VAL A 68 21.75 -30.82 -35.96
CA VAL A 68 20.28 -30.86 -35.93
C VAL A 68 19.68 -32.05 -36.68
N ARG A 69 20.36 -32.61 -37.68
CA ARG A 69 19.88 -33.74 -38.48
C ARG A 69 19.56 -35.01 -37.68
N TYR A 70 20.14 -35.17 -36.48
CA TYR A 70 19.89 -36.30 -35.58
C TYR A 70 18.87 -35.96 -34.48
N LYS A 71 18.05 -34.94 -34.66
CA LYS A 71 17.03 -34.52 -33.70
C LYS A 71 16.15 -35.71 -33.26
N GLY A 72 16.06 -35.93 -31.95
CA GLY A 72 15.25 -36.99 -31.35
C GLY A 72 15.90 -38.38 -31.36
N VAL A 73 17.08 -38.56 -31.98
CA VAL A 73 17.81 -39.83 -31.94
C VAL A 73 18.43 -40.01 -30.55
N VAL A 74 18.16 -41.15 -29.92
CA VAL A 74 18.82 -41.57 -28.67
C VAL A 74 20.12 -42.25 -29.03
N CYS A 75 21.24 -41.75 -28.51
CA CYS A 75 22.54 -42.31 -28.82
C CYS A 75 22.70 -43.72 -28.23
N ASP A 76 23.02 -44.70 -29.06
CA ASP A 76 23.29 -46.10 -28.68
C ASP A 76 24.48 -46.24 -27.72
N ARG A 77 25.51 -45.38 -27.84
CA ARG A 77 26.71 -45.46 -27.00
C ARG A 77 26.56 -44.81 -25.62
N CYS A 78 25.85 -43.69 -25.52
CA CYS A 78 25.75 -42.92 -24.27
C CYS A 78 24.33 -42.79 -23.70
N GLY A 79 23.31 -43.23 -24.43
CA GLY A 79 21.89 -43.15 -24.03
C GLY A 79 21.33 -41.74 -24.00
N VAL A 80 22.07 -40.73 -24.47
CA VAL A 80 21.64 -39.32 -24.45
C VAL A 80 20.86 -39.03 -25.73
N GLU A 81 19.67 -38.47 -25.56
CA GLU A 81 18.82 -37.98 -26.64
C GLU A 81 19.39 -36.68 -27.22
N VAL A 82 19.51 -36.62 -28.55
CA VAL A 82 19.98 -35.42 -29.26
C VAL A 82 18.83 -34.41 -29.39
N THR A 83 18.83 -33.44 -28.49
CA THR A 83 17.83 -32.37 -28.42
C THR A 83 18.48 -31.04 -28.02
N ARG A 84 17.70 -29.99 -27.81
CA ARG A 84 18.19 -28.70 -27.30
C ARG A 84 18.59 -28.83 -25.84
N ALA A 85 19.68 -28.19 -25.44
CA ALA A 85 20.16 -28.19 -24.06
C ALA A 85 19.16 -27.57 -23.07
N LYS A 86 18.26 -26.70 -23.56
CA LYS A 86 17.17 -26.08 -22.77
C LYS A 86 16.32 -27.09 -22.00
N VAL A 87 16.17 -28.33 -22.48
CA VAL A 87 15.38 -29.37 -21.78
C VAL A 87 15.94 -29.71 -20.40
N ARG A 88 17.23 -29.42 -20.13
CA ARG A 88 17.88 -29.60 -18.82
C ARG A 88 17.32 -28.70 -17.71
N ARG A 89 16.50 -27.72 -18.07
CA ARG A 89 15.75 -26.87 -17.15
C ARG A 89 14.37 -27.41 -16.81
N GLU A 90 13.85 -28.35 -17.60
CA GLU A 90 12.48 -28.86 -17.51
C GLU A 90 12.43 -30.33 -17.02
N ARG A 91 13.38 -31.18 -17.45
CA ARG A 91 13.40 -32.61 -17.11
C ARG A 91 13.76 -32.83 -15.63
N MET A 92 12.92 -33.57 -14.89
CA MET A 92 13.18 -33.93 -13.49
C MET A 92 13.75 -35.36 -13.36
N GLY A 93 14.50 -35.58 -12.29
CA GLY A 93 14.94 -36.91 -11.85
C GLY A 93 14.14 -37.38 -10.64
N HIS A 94 14.38 -38.60 -10.18
CA HIS A 94 13.88 -39.06 -8.87
C HIS A 94 14.94 -39.92 -8.15
N ILE A 95 14.76 -40.10 -6.86
CA ILE A 95 15.53 -41.00 -6.00
C ILE A 95 14.54 -41.99 -5.39
N GLU A 96 14.79 -43.28 -5.57
CA GLU A 96 14.02 -44.35 -4.91
C GLU A 96 14.56 -44.56 -3.49
N LEU A 97 13.77 -44.23 -2.48
CA LEU A 97 14.18 -44.35 -1.07
C LEU A 97 14.14 -45.82 -0.64
N ALA A 98 15.15 -46.25 0.12
CA ALA A 98 15.25 -47.61 0.64
C ALA A 98 14.27 -47.89 1.78
N ALA A 99 13.84 -46.84 2.47
CA ALA A 99 12.81 -46.88 3.49
C ALA A 99 11.91 -45.63 3.33
N PRO A 100 10.59 -45.75 3.61
CA PRO A 100 9.68 -44.61 3.61
C PRO A 100 10.12 -43.52 4.60
N VAL A 101 9.88 -42.26 4.25
CA VAL A 101 10.27 -41.09 5.04
C VAL A 101 9.07 -40.17 5.22
N SER A 102 8.81 -39.71 6.43
CA SER A 102 7.72 -38.76 6.68
C SER A 102 8.04 -37.39 6.11
N HIS A 103 7.05 -36.69 5.53
CA HIS A 103 7.25 -35.34 5.03
C HIS A 103 7.13 -34.30 6.16
N ILE A 104 8.22 -33.57 6.41
CA ILE A 104 8.38 -32.65 7.55
C ILE A 104 7.28 -31.58 7.70
N TRP A 105 6.70 -31.07 6.60
CA TRP A 105 5.63 -30.06 6.68
C TRP A 105 4.33 -30.56 7.32
N TYR A 106 3.91 -31.80 7.04
CA TYR A 106 2.66 -32.36 7.58
C TYR A 106 2.85 -32.85 9.02
N PHE A 107 4.07 -33.25 9.36
CA PHE A 107 4.45 -33.71 10.69
C PHE A 107 4.68 -32.55 11.68
N LYS A 108 5.59 -31.61 11.40
CA LYS A 108 5.95 -30.46 12.27
C LYS A 108 5.21 -29.14 11.93
N GLY A 109 4.11 -29.25 11.21
CA GLY A 109 3.18 -28.13 10.99
C GLY A 109 2.54 -27.68 12.31
N ILE A 110 2.11 -26.41 12.38
CA ILE A 110 1.28 -25.91 13.49
C ILE A 110 -0.08 -25.56 12.86
N PRO A 111 -1.13 -26.39 13.07
CA PRO A 111 -1.16 -27.68 13.76
C PRO A 111 -0.55 -28.84 12.94
N SER A 112 -0.17 -29.95 13.61
CA SER A 112 0.32 -31.16 12.95
C SER A 112 -0.84 -31.88 12.25
N ARG A 113 -0.74 -32.04 10.94
CA ARG A 113 -1.82 -32.62 10.13
C ARG A 113 -1.90 -34.14 10.33
N MET A 114 -0.74 -34.80 10.41
CA MET A 114 -0.66 -36.22 10.78
C MET A 114 -1.24 -36.47 12.19
N GLY A 115 -0.96 -35.58 13.14
CA GLY A 115 -1.48 -35.70 14.51
C GLY A 115 -3.00 -35.60 14.58
N LEU A 116 -3.60 -34.68 13.80
CA LEU A 116 -5.06 -34.56 13.73
C LEU A 116 -5.71 -35.78 13.06
N VAL A 117 -5.17 -36.25 11.94
CA VAL A 117 -5.74 -37.42 11.22
C VAL A 117 -5.71 -38.67 12.11
N LEU A 118 -4.56 -38.96 12.73
CA LEU A 118 -4.39 -40.18 13.53
C LEU A 118 -4.92 -40.08 14.97
N ASP A 119 -5.32 -38.89 15.42
CA ASP A 119 -5.59 -38.52 16.82
C ASP A 119 -4.42 -38.74 17.80
N MET A 120 -3.20 -38.65 17.28
CA MET A 120 -1.98 -38.82 18.07
C MET A 120 -1.33 -37.49 18.43
N SER A 121 -0.72 -37.42 19.60
CA SER A 121 0.02 -36.21 19.99
C SER A 121 1.25 -36.01 19.09
N PRO A 122 1.66 -34.76 18.79
CA PRO A 122 2.87 -34.50 17.98
C PRO A 122 4.14 -35.10 18.59
N ARG A 123 4.20 -35.20 19.92
CA ARG A 123 5.31 -35.84 20.65
C ARG A 123 5.34 -37.34 20.43
N SER A 124 4.18 -37.99 20.51
CA SER A 124 4.02 -39.42 20.22
C SER A 124 4.47 -39.75 18.79
N LEU A 125 4.06 -38.94 17.82
CA LEU A 125 4.50 -39.11 16.43
C LEU A 125 6.01 -38.93 16.26
N GLU A 126 6.61 -37.98 16.97
CA GLU A 126 8.05 -37.76 16.94
C GLU A 126 8.83 -38.96 17.48
N GLU A 127 8.37 -39.53 18.60
CA GLU A 127 8.98 -40.70 19.22
C GLU A 127 8.91 -41.93 18.29
N VAL A 128 7.80 -42.12 17.57
CA VAL A 128 7.65 -43.22 16.60
C VAL A 128 8.52 -42.98 15.36
N ILE A 129 8.42 -41.81 14.72
CA ILE A 129 9.11 -41.50 13.45
C ILE A 129 10.63 -41.58 13.59
N TYR A 130 11.19 -41.14 14.72
CA TYR A 130 12.63 -41.15 14.96
C TYR A 130 13.11 -42.36 15.79
N PHE A 131 12.34 -43.46 15.78
CA PHE A 131 12.74 -44.77 16.32
C PHE A 131 13.04 -44.77 17.82
N ALA A 132 12.30 -43.99 18.62
CA ALA A 132 12.40 -44.00 20.09
C ALA A 132 11.39 -44.98 20.74
N SER A 133 10.18 -45.08 20.20
CA SER A 133 9.09 -45.92 20.74
C SER A 133 8.43 -46.75 19.62
N TYR A 134 7.88 -47.90 19.97
CA TYR A 134 7.02 -48.70 19.09
C TYR A 134 5.56 -48.21 19.19
N VAL A 135 4.79 -48.39 18.13
CA VAL A 135 3.34 -48.17 18.11
C VAL A 135 2.63 -49.45 17.65
N VAL A 136 1.56 -49.82 18.35
CA VAL A 136 0.72 -50.98 18.00
C VAL A 136 -0.09 -50.64 16.74
N THR A 137 0.15 -51.38 15.65
CA THR A 137 -0.59 -51.23 14.39
C THR A 137 -1.79 -52.18 14.31
N ASP A 138 -1.66 -53.37 14.91
CA ASP A 138 -2.75 -54.34 15.01
C ASP A 138 -2.65 -55.00 16.39
N ALA A 139 -3.73 -54.87 17.16
CA ALA A 139 -3.82 -55.37 18.53
C ALA A 139 -4.13 -56.87 18.60
N GLY A 140 -4.71 -57.45 17.53
CA GLY A 140 -5.20 -58.83 17.54
C GLY A 140 -6.06 -59.13 18.79
N ASP A 141 -5.86 -60.30 19.41
CA ASP A 141 -6.59 -60.76 20.61
C ASP A 141 -5.92 -60.34 21.93
N THR A 142 -5.02 -59.35 21.91
CA THR A 142 -4.27 -58.89 23.09
C THR A 142 -4.96 -57.71 23.78
N PRO A 143 -4.67 -57.44 25.08
CA PRO A 143 -5.26 -56.31 25.80
C PRO A 143 -4.65 -54.94 25.42
N LEU A 144 -4.00 -54.85 24.26
CA LEU A 144 -3.35 -53.63 23.77
C LEU A 144 -4.34 -52.82 22.93
N ASP A 145 -4.28 -51.50 23.01
CA ASP A 145 -5.09 -50.64 22.15
C ASP A 145 -4.37 -50.36 20.82
N THR A 146 -5.13 -50.22 19.74
CA THR A 146 -4.60 -49.69 18.49
C THR A 146 -4.03 -48.29 18.72
N LYS A 147 -2.85 -47.98 18.17
CA LYS A 147 -2.10 -46.73 18.38
C LYS A 147 -1.47 -46.56 19.78
N GLN A 148 -1.50 -47.58 20.64
CA GLN A 148 -0.79 -47.55 21.92
C GLN A 148 0.74 -47.50 21.70
N LEU A 149 1.42 -46.63 22.44
CA LEU A 149 2.88 -46.54 22.44
C LEU A 149 3.48 -47.56 23.42
N LEU A 150 4.53 -48.24 22.97
CA LEU A 150 5.31 -49.19 23.78
C LEU A 150 6.78 -48.78 23.75
N SER A 151 7.38 -48.68 24.93
CA SER A 151 8.84 -48.62 25.06
C SER A 151 9.48 -49.94 24.60
N GLU A 152 10.79 -49.93 24.32
CA GLU A 152 11.49 -51.16 23.94
C GLU A 152 11.36 -52.27 25.00
N LYS A 153 11.37 -51.90 26.29
CA LYS A 153 11.19 -52.84 27.40
C LYS A 153 9.78 -53.44 27.40
N GLU A 154 8.75 -52.62 27.28
CA GLU A 154 7.36 -53.09 27.22
C GLU A 154 7.11 -53.95 26.00
N TYR A 155 7.61 -53.54 24.83
CA TYR A 155 7.49 -54.32 23.60
C TYR A 155 8.07 -55.71 23.75
N ARG A 156 9.24 -55.86 24.39
CA ARG A 156 9.83 -57.18 24.70
C ARG A 156 8.94 -57.98 25.65
N THR A 157 8.49 -57.40 26.76
CA THR A 157 7.61 -58.06 27.72
C THR A 157 6.30 -58.55 27.08
N TYR A 158 5.66 -57.73 26.26
CA TYR A 158 4.42 -58.12 25.55
C TYR A 158 4.70 -59.16 24.47
N ARG A 159 5.82 -59.07 23.75
CA ARG A 159 6.21 -60.04 22.72
C ARG A 159 6.60 -61.40 23.31
N GLU A 160 7.18 -61.43 24.51
CA GLU A 160 7.43 -62.66 25.27
C GLU A 160 6.12 -63.31 25.73
N LYS A 161 5.14 -62.53 26.19
CA LYS A 161 3.85 -63.02 26.68
C LYS A 161 2.90 -63.49 25.57
N TYR A 162 2.77 -62.71 24.50
CA TYR A 162 1.74 -62.91 23.46
C TYR A 162 2.32 -63.36 22.11
N GLY A 163 3.64 -63.53 21.99
CA GLY A 163 4.28 -64.02 20.78
C GLY A 163 4.02 -63.12 19.56
N LYS A 164 3.33 -63.68 18.54
CA LYS A 164 2.91 -62.98 17.32
C LYS A 164 1.45 -62.47 17.38
N GLY A 165 0.79 -62.54 18.53
CA GLY A 165 -0.63 -62.18 18.69
C GLY A 165 -0.97 -60.71 18.47
N PHE A 166 0.03 -59.83 18.43
CA PHE A 166 -0.12 -58.41 18.07
C PHE A 166 1.05 -57.96 17.19
N THR A 167 0.86 -56.88 16.43
CA THR A 167 1.92 -56.25 15.65
C THR A 167 2.16 -54.81 16.08
N ALA A 168 3.39 -54.54 16.53
CA ALA A 168 3.86 -53.18 16.77
C ALA A 168 5.11 -52.89 15.94
N GLN A 169 5.15 -51.69 15.36
CA GLN A 169 6.21 -51.22 14.46
C GLN A 169 6.71 -49.85 14.91
N MET A 170 7.82 -49.38 14.33
CA MET A 170 8.38 -48.05 14.58
C MET A 170 8.85 -47.42 13.26
N GLY A 171 9.11 -46.11 13.29
CA GLY A 171 9.51 -45.34 12.11
C GLY A 171 8.34 -44.92 11.23
N ALA A 172 8.66 -44.31 10.08
CA ALA A 172 7.66 -43.84 9.13
C ALA A 172 6.82 -44.97 8.50
N GLU A 173 7.33 -46.21 8.48
CA GLU A 173 6.60 -47.40 8.02
C GLU A 173 5.35 -47.67 8.87
N ALA A 174 5.49 -47.54 10.20
CA ALA A 174 4.39 -47.74 11.14
C ALA A 174 3.29 -46.68 10.95
N ILE A 175 3.67 -45.41 10.79
CA ILE A 175 2.74 -44.31 10.54
C ILE A 175 2.06 -44.48 9.18
N ARG A 176 2.79 -44.91 8.15
CA ARG A 176 2.22 -45.18 6.84
C ARG A 176 1.13 -46.25 6.91
N LYS A 177 1.38 -47.35 7.63
CA LYS A 177 0.38 -48.42 7.82
C LYS A 177 -0.87 -47.86 8.52
N LEU A 178 -0.70 -47.15 9.64
CA LEU A 178 -1.82 -46.50 10.34
C LEU A 178 -2.60 -45.50 9.48
N LEU A 179 -1.94 -44.77 8.58
CA LEU A 179 -2.58 -43.85 7.65
C LEU A 179 -3.26 -44.56 6.47
N SER A 180 -2.86 -45.79 6.15
CA SER A 180 -3.49 -46.58 5.08
C SER A 180 -4.69 -47.37 5.60
N ASP A 181 -4.66 -47.74 6.88
CA ASP A 181 -5.73 -48.49 7.55
C ASP A 181 -6.89 -47.57 8.03
N ILE A 182 -6.75 -46.24 7.91
CA ILE A 182 -7.77 -45.29 8.37
C ILE A 182 -8.95 -45.23 7.39
N ASP A 183 -10.16 -45.44 7.91
CA ASP A 183 -11.40 -45.24 7.16
C ASP A 183 -11.92 -43.82 7.42
N LEU A 184 -11.86 -42.97 6.39
CA LEU A 184 -12.25 -41.57 6.47
C LEU A 184 -13.76 -41.39 6.65
N GLU A 185 -14.60 -42.26 6.09
CA GLU A 185 -16.05 -42.12 6.17
C GLU A 185 -16.52 -42.40 7.58
N LYS A 186 -16.11 -43.55 8.12
CA LYS A 186 -16.44 -43.97 9.49
C LYS A 186 -15.97 -42.98 10.54
N GLU A 187 -14.75 -42.46 10.43
CA GLU A 187 -14.21 -41.47 11.38
C GLU A 187 -14.94 -40.13 11.31
N VAL A 188 -15.37 -39.69 10.13
CA VAL A 188 -16.13 -38.45 9.96
C VAL A 188 -17.50 -38.56 10.62
N ASP A 189 -18.20 -39.69 10.44
CA ASP A 189 -19.52 -39.90 11.02
C ASP A 189 -19.46 -39.95 12.56
N LEU A 190 -18.47 -40.68 13.11
CA LEU A 190 -18.22 -40.70 14.56
C LEU A 190 -17.94 -39.31 15.12
N LEU A 191 -17.16 -38.48 14.43
CA LEU A 191 -16.87 -37.11 14.87
C LEU A 191 -18.10 -36.19 14.77
N LYS A 192 -18.98 -36.40 13.79
CA LYS A 192 -20.24 -35.66 13.68
C LYS A 192 -21.17 -35.98 14.85
N GLU A 193 -21.29 -37.25 15.23
CA GLU A 193 -22.03 -37.66 16.42
C GLU A 193 -21.40 -37.10 17.71
N GLU A 194 -20.07 -37.16 17.84
CA GLU A 194 -19.35 -36.60 18.99
C GLU A 194 -19.58 -35.08 19.12
N LEU A 195 -19.67 -34.36 18.01
CA LEU A 195 -19.86 -32.90 18.00
C LEU A 195 -21.21 -32.45 18.57
N VAL A 196 -22.25 -33.30 18.50
CA VAL A 196 -23.56 -33.00 19.08
C VAL A 196 -23.49 -32.92 20.61
N THR A 197 -22.68 -33.79 21.23
CA THR A 197 -22.59 -33.89 22.69
C THR A 197 -21.40 -33.13 23.29
N ALA A 198 -20.32 -32.92 22.52
CA ALA A 198 -19.09 -32.32 23.02
C ALA A 198 -19.23 -30.81 23.28
N GLN A 199 -18.69 -30.34 24.42
CA GLN A 199 -18.60 -28.92 24.76
C GLN A 199 -17.15 -28.47 25.01
N GLY A 200 -16.90 -27.16 24.97
CA GLY A 200 -15.63 -26.53 25.31
C GLY A 200 -14.42 -26.97 24.46
N GLN A 201 -13.35 -27.39 25.13
CA GLN A 201 -12.07 -27.75 24.48
C GLN A 201 -12.17 -29.05 23.65
N ARG A 202 -13.02 -30.00 24.08
CA ARG A 202 -13.26 -31.24 23.36
C ARG A 202 -13.94 -30.95 22.01
N ARG A 203 -14.96 -30.10 22.00
CA ARG A 203 -15.64 -29.64 20.77
C ARG A 203 -14.68 -28.96 19.80
N THR A 204 -13.81 -28.07 20.29
CA THR A 204 -12.85 -27.36 19.41
C THR A 204 -11.79 -28.27 18.81
N ARG A 205 -11.37 -29.34 19.51
CA ARG A 205 -10.49 -30.37 18.93
C ARG A 205 -11.24 -31.19 17.87
N ALA A 206 -12.45 -31.63 18.17
CA ALA A 206 -13.29 -32.39 17.24
C ALA A 206 -13.55 -31.61 15.94
N ILE A 207 -13.88 -30.31 16.02
CA ILE A 207 -14.08 -29.44 14.84
C ILE A 207 -12.82 -29.41 13.96
N LYS A 208 -11.64 -29.18 14.56
CA LYS A 208 -10.36 -29.12 13.80
C LYS A 208 -10.01 -30.46 13.15
N ARG A 209 -10.36 -31.56 13.80
CA ARG A 209 -10.12 -32.91 13.29
C ARG A 209 -11.08 -33.22 12.14
N LEU A 210 -12.36 -32.90 12.32
CA LEU A 210 -13.39 -33.01 11.28
C LEU A 210 -13.03 -32.20 10.03
N GLU A 211 -12.56 -30.95 10.20
CA GLU A 211 -12.15 -30.09 9.07
C GLU A 211 -11.06 -30.76 8.21
N VAL A 212 -10.06 -31.39 8.84
CA VAL A 212 -8.97 -32.04 8.11
C VAL A 212 -9.44 -33.33 7.43
N LEU A 213 -10.27 -34.14 8.11
CA LEU A 213 -10.78 -35.39 7.55
C LEU A 213 -11.73 -35.14 6.38
N GLU A 214 -12.66 -34.18 6.50
CA GLU A 214 -13.51 -33.77 5.38
C GLU A 214 -12.69 -33.18 4.22
N ALA A 215 -11.61 -32.45 4.50
CA ALA A 215 -10.71 -31.97 3.46
C ALA A 215 -10.05 -33.12 2.68
N PHE A 216 -9.63 -34.21 3.35
CA PHE A 216 -9.12 -35.40 2.67
C PHE A 216 -10.21 -36.10 1.86
N ARG A 217 -11.42 -36.25 2.43
CA ARG A 217 -12.58 -36.85 1.76
C ARG A 217 -12.95 -36.11 0.48
N ASN A 218 -13.04 -34.77 0.54
CA ASN A 218 -13.48 -33.94 -0.58
C ASN A 218 -12.37 -33.74 -1.64
N SER A 219 -11.10 -33.77 -1.24
CA SER A 219 -9.97 -33.54 -2.18
C SER A 219 -9.62 -34.76 -3.03
N GLY A 220 -10.03 -35.96 -2.61
CA GLY A 220 -9.63 -37.23 -3.22
C GLY A 220 -8.16 -37.59 -2.99
N ASN A 221 -7.49 -36.93 -2.04
CA ASN A 221 -6.14 -37.26 -1.64
C ASN A 221 -6.15 -38.43 -0.64
N ASP A 222 -5.19 -39.34 -0.78
CA ASP A 222 -4.97 -40.39 0.21
C ASP A 222 -4.06 -39.89 1.36
N PRO A 223 -4.45 -40.03 2.64
CA PRO A 223 -3.63 -39.63 3.78
C PRO A 223 -2.24 -40.27 3.80
N SER A 224 -2.08 -41.48 3.26
CA SER A 224 -0.80 -42.19 3.20
C SER A 224 0.26 -41.46 2.35
N TRP A 225 -0.15 -40.59 1.41
CA TRP A 225 0.76 -39.81 0.56
C TRP A 225 1.55 -38.73 1.33
N MET A 226 1.25 -38.51 2.61
CA MET A 226 2.10 -37.70 3.49
C MET A 226 3.45 -38.38 3.83
N ILE A 227 3.58 -39.67 3.54
CA ILE A 227 4.82 -40.45 3.64
C ILE A 227 5.43 -40.62 2.24
N LEU A 228 6.69 -40.24 2.10
CA LEU A 228 7.43 -40.26 0.85
C LEU A 228 8.14 -41.60 0.65
N ASP A 229 7.83 -42.28 -0.44
CA ASP A 229 8.60 -43.43 -0.96
C ASP A 229 9.61 -43.02 -2.02
N VAL A 230 9.25 -41.99 -2.80
CA VAL A 230 10.03 -41.50 -3.93
C VAL A 230 10.25 -40.00 -3.75
N LEU A 231 11.51 -39.57 -3.90
CA LEU A 231 11.89 -38.17 -3.78
C LEU A 231 12.22 -37.58 -5.16
N PRO A 232 11.50 -36.56 -5.65
CA PRO A 232 11.84 -35.92 -6.91
C PRO A 232 13.14 -35.11 -6.80
N VAL A 233 13.91 -35.06 -7.89
CA VAL A 233 15.14 -34.29 -8.00
C VAL A 233 14.95 -33.17 -9.02
N ILE A 234 15.15 -31.93 -8.55
CA ILE A 234 15.04 -30.72 -9.38
C ILE A 234 16.05 -30.74 -10.54
N PRO A 235 15.69 -30.20 -11.73
CA PRO A 235 16.58 -30.10 -12.88
C PRO A 235 17.90 -29.34 -12.58
N PRO A 236 19.04 -29.74 -13.18
CA PRO A 236 20.36 -29.21 -12.86
C PRO A 236 20.53 -27.71 -13.14
N GLU A 237 19.87 -27.16 -14.17
CA GLU A 237 19.92 -25.72 -14.48
C GLU A 237 19.28 -24.84 -13.40
N LEU A 238 18.42 -25.40 -12.55
CA LEU A 238 17.84 -24.69 -11.40
C LEU A 238 18.72 -24.80 -10.14
N ARG A 239 19.80 -25.57 -10.20
CA ARG A 239 20.81 -25.76 -9.13
C ARG A 239 22.23 -25.79 -9.73
N PRO A 240 22.63 -24.72 -10.44
CA PRO A 240 23.85 -24.72 -11.24
C PRO A 240 25.12 -24.85 -10.38
N MET A 241 26.19 -25.24 -11.05
CA MET A 241 27.56 -25.11 -10.55
C MET A 241 28.30 -24.16 -11.48
N VAL A 242 28.84 -23.08 -10.92
CA VAL A 242 29.50 -22.02 -11.70
C VAL A 242 31.00 -22.11 -11.42
N GLN A 243 31.79 -22.08 -12.49
CA GLN A 243 33.24 -21.99 -12.37
C GLN A 243 33.62 -20.56 -11.99
N LEU A 244 34.37 -20.41 -10.90
CA LEU A 244 34.96 -19.16 -10.46
C LEU A 244 36.38 -19.02 -11.01
N ASP A 245 36.88 -17.78 -10.99
CA ASP A 245 38.28 -17.50 -11.29
C ASP A 245 39.20 -18.32 -10.37
N GLY A 246 40.22 -18.97 -10.95
CA GLY A 246 41.10 -19.90 -10.24
C GLY A 246 40.65 -21.37 -10.26
N GLY A 247 39.71 -21.75 -11.13
CA GLY A 247 39.35 -23.16 -11.36
C GLY A 247 38.52 -23.82 -10.26
N ARG A 248 38.06 -23.03 -9.28
CA ARG A 248 37.14 -23.47 -8.21
C ARG A 248 35.70 -23.49 -8.73
N PHE A 249 34.86 -24.32 -8.13
CA PHE A 249 33.43 -24.37 -8.45
C PHE A 249 32.61 -23.86 -7.28
N ALA A 250 31.75 -22.87 -7.54
CA ALA A 250 30.68 -22.49 -6.64
C ALA A 250 29.47 -23.41 -6.92
N THR A 251 28.99 -24.11 -5.90
CA THR A 251 27.85 -25.01 -6.02
C THR A 251 26.66 -24.50 -5.23
N SER A 252 25.45 -24.74 -5.73
CA SER A 252 24.23 -24.49 -4.96
C SER A 252 24.14 -25.42 -3.74
N ASP A 253 23.74 -24.88 -2.59
CA ASP A 253 23.52 -25.61 -1.33
C ASP A 253 22.62 -26.84 -1.49
N LEU A 254 21.66 -26.80 -2.44
CA LEU A 254 20.80 -27.94 -2.75
C LEU A 254 21.59 -29.17 -3.19
N ASN A 255 22.66 -29.00 -3.97
CA ASN A 255 23.46 -30.13 -4.45
C ASN A 255 24.08 -30.87 -3.27
N ASP A 256 24.54 -30.17 -2.24
CA ASP A 256 25.10 -30.80 -1.03
C ASP A 256 24.04 -31.52 -0.19
N LEU A 257 22.82 -30.96 -0.11
CA LEU A 257 21.70 -31.61 0.57
C LEU A 257 21.25 -32.89 -0.18
N TYR A 258 21.11 -32.84 -1.51
CA TYR A 258 20.82 -34.03 -2.32
C TYR A 258 21.91 -35.09 -2.20
N ARG A 259 23.19 -34.69 -2.21
CA ARG A 259 24.32 -35.60 -2.01
C ARG A 259 24.24 -36.33 -0.68
N ARG A 260 23.90 -35.63 0.40
CA ARG A 260 23.72 -36.25 1.72
C ARG A 260 22.60 -37.29 1.70
N VAL A 261 21.45 -36.98 1.09
CA VAL A 261 20.33 -37.93 0.97
C VAL A 261 20.75 -39.17 0.18
N ILE A 262 21.37 -39.01 -0.99
CA ILE A 262 21.81 -40.13 -1.83
C ILE A 262 22.84 -41.00 -1.11
N ASN A 263 23.81 -40.39 -0.43
CA ASN A 263 24.82 -41.13 0.34
C ASN A 263 24.19 -41.97 1.46
N ARG A 264 23.25 -41.40 2.22
CA ARG A 264 22.52 -42.11 3.29
C ARG A 264 21.65 -43.22 2.72
N ASN A 265 20.94 -42.95 1.63
CA ASN A 265 20.08 -43.92 0.97
C ASN A 265 20.88 -45.12 0.43
N ASN A 266 21.99 -44.87 -0.25
CA ASN A 266 22.86 -45.92 -0.78
C ASN A 266 23.51 -46.74 0.34
N ARG A 267 23.91 -46.09 1.45
CA ARG A 267 24.43 -46.78 2.63
C ARG A 267 23.37 -47.68 3.26
N LEU A 268 22.13 -47.20 3.38
CA LEU A 268 21.02 -47.99 3.90
C LEU A 268 20.69 -49.20 3.00
N LYS A 269 20.63 -49.03 1.67
CA LYS A 269 20.43 -50.16 0.73
C LYS A 269 21.46 -51.25 0.94
N ARG A 270 22.75 -50.89 0.96
CA ARG A 270 23.84 -51.84 1.21
C ARG A 270 23.73 -52.54 2.56
N LEU A 271 23.32 -51.84 3.63
CA LEU A 271 23.15 -52.45 4.95
C LEU A 271 21.99 -53.44 4.99
N LEU A 272 20.90 -53.15 4.28
CA LEU A 272 19.77 -54.08 4.13
C LEU A 272 20.16 -55.31 3.32
N ASP A 273 20.87 -55.14 2.20
CA ASP A 273 21.35 -56.24 1.36
C ASP A 273 22.33 -57.17 2.10
N LEU A 274 23.15 -56.61 2.99
CA LEU A 274 24.10 -57.35 3.83
C LEU A 274 23.45 -58.00 5.07
N GLY A 275 22.16 -57.77 5.33
CA GLY A 275 21.48 -58.33 6.51
C GLY A 275 21.99 -57.76 7.85
N ALA A 276 22.31 -56.46 7.91
CA ALA A 276 22.84 -55.84 9.13
C ALA A 276 21.86 -55.87 10.32
N PRO A 277 22.35 -55.88 11.58
CA PRO A 277 21.49 -55.86 12.77
C PRO A 277 20.51 -54.68 12.81
N ASN A 278 19.32 -54.93 13.38
CA ASN A 278 18.21 -53.96 13.42
C ASN A 278 18.58 -52.60 14.03
N ILE A 279 19.43 -52.55 15.07
CA ILE A 279 19.84 -51.29 15.72
C ILE A 279 20.58 -50.37 14.73
N ILE A 280 21.46 -50.96 13.90
CA ILE A 280 22.22 -50.21 12.89
C ILE A 280 21.30 -49.75 11.77
N VAL A 281 20.39 -50.62 11.32
CA VAL A 281 19.39 -50.30 10.30
C VAL A 281 18.47 -49.17 10.76
N GLN A 282 17.95 -49.23 11.99
CA GLN A 282 17.11 -48.19 12.59
C GLN A 282 17.84 -46.85 12.68
N ASN A 283 19.10 -46.85 13.12
CA ASN A 283 19.90 -45.63 13.16
C ASN A 283 20.11 -45.04 11.75
N GLU A 284 20.43 -45.85 10.74
CA GLU A 284 20.60 -45.33 9.38
C GLU A 284 19.27 -44.88 8.75
N LYS A 285 18.14 -45.56 9.04
CA LYS A 285 16.79 -45.07 8.68
C LYS A 285 16.50 -43.71 9.32
N ARG A 286 16.84 -43.51 10.60
CA ARG A 286 16.74 -42.22 11.30
C ARG A 286 17.61 -41.14 10.63
N MET A 287 18.86 -41.47 10.29
CA MET A 287 19.76 -40.53 9.60
C MET A 287 19.27 -40.17 8.19
N LEU A 288 18.63 -41.10 7.49
CA LEU A 288 18.00 -40.84 6.19
C LEU A 288 16.80 -39.90 6.34
N GLN A 289 15.92 -40.14 7.32
CA GLN A 289 14.81 -39.23 7.66
C GLN A 289 15.33 -37.82 7.92
N GLU A 290 16.36 -37.65 8.76
CA GLU A 290 16.96 -36.34 9.06
C GLU A 290 17.58 -35.66 7.83
N ALA A 291 18.20 -36.43 6.93
CA ALA A 291 18.78 -35.89 5.71
C ALA A 291 17.70 -35.36 4.75
N VAL A 292 16.57 -36.06 4.63
CA VAL A 292 15.43 -35.63 3.81
C VAL A 292 14.72 -34.43 4.46
N ASP A 293 14.55 -34.43 5.78
CA ASP A 293 14.01 -33.29 6.52
C ASP A 293 14.84 -32.02 6.26
N ALA A 294 16.17 -32.12 6.32
CA ALA A 294 17.07 -31.01 6.05
C ALA A 294 17.03 -30.52 4.59
N LEU A 295 16.83 -31.43 3.63
CA LEU A 295 16.66 -31.07 2.22
C LEU A 295 15.37 -30.27 1.98
N ILE A 296 14.26 -30.67 2.62
CA ILE A 296 12.97 -30.01 2.47
C ILE A 296 12.95 -28.69 3.27
N ASP A 297 13.16 -28.74 4.59
CA ASP A 297 13.19 -27.56 5.46
C ASP A 297 14.28 -27.65 6.54
N ASN A 298 15.46 -27.12 6.22
CA ASN A 298 16.61 -27.14 7.12
C ASN A 298 16.34 -26.31 8.40
N GLY A 299 16.61 -26.88 9.57
CA GLY A 299 16.44 -26.20 10.87
C GLY A 299 15.03 -26.25 11.47
N ARG A 300 14.07 -26.97 10.87
CA ARG A 300 12.69 -27.07 11.39
C ARG A 300 12.57 -27.95 12.64
N ARG A 301 13.30 -29.06 12.72
CA ARG A 301 13.29 -29.99 13.86
C ARG A 301 14.40 -29.70 14.87
N GLY A 302 15.61 -29.43 14.39
CA GLY A 302 16.81 -29.35 15.21
C GLY A 302 17.83 -28.36 14.64
N ARG A 303 19.11 -28.51 15.03
CA ARG A 303 20.16 -27.61 14.58
C ARG A 303 20.28 -27.65 13.05
N PRO A 304 20.35 -26.48 12.38
CA PRO A 304 20.46 -26.43 10.95
C PRO A 304 21.77 -27.05 10.50
N VAL A 305 21.72 -27.83 9.42
CA VAL A 305 22.92 -28.35 8.77
C VAL A 305 23.72 -27.18 8.20
N THR A 306 24.97 -27.05 8.64
CA THR A 306 25.89 -26.02 8.17
C THR A 306 26.82 -26.54 7.07
N GLY A 307 27.19 -25.62 6.17
CA GLY A 307 28.24 -25.84 5.17
C GLY A 307 29.65 -25.54 5.70
N PRO A 308 30.68 -25.60 4.84
CA PRO A 308 32.08 -25.39 5.25
C PRO A 308 32.36 -24.03 5.91
N GLY A 309 31.62 -22.98 5.53
CA GLY A 309 31.73 -21.64 6.12
C GLY A 309 30.90 -21.43 7.39
N ASN A 310 30.51 -22.51 8.07
CA ASN A 310 29.62 -22.52 9.25
C ASN A 310 28.26 -21.82 9.07
N ARG A 311 27.87 -21.49 7.83
CA ARG A 311 26.56 -20.95 7.49
C ARG A 311 25.54 -22.08 7.29
N PRO A 312 24.27 -21.92 7.72
CA PRO A 312 23.21 -22.85 7.38
C PRO A 312 23.04 -23.00 5.86
N LEU A 313 22.87 -24.25 5.40
CA LEU A 313 22.56 -24.53 3.99
C LEU A 313 21.12 -24.13 3.66
N LYS A 314 20.91 -23.49 2.51
CA LYS A 314 19.57 -23.14 2.01
C LYS A 314 18.86 -24.39 1.44
N SER A 315 17.72 -24.74 2.04
CA SER A 315 16.86 -25.85 1.62
C SER A 315 15.80 -25.43 0.58
N LEU A 316 14.99 -26.38 0.10
CA LEU A 316 13.88 -26.10 -0.84
C LEU A 316 12.89 -25.07 -0.29
N SER A 317 12.51 -25.20 0.97
CA SER A 317 11.61 -24.25 1.65
C SER A 317 12.19 -22.82 1.68
N HIS A 318 13.51 -22.68 1.89
CA HIS A 318 14.20 -21.38 1.91
C HIS A 318 14.23 -20.70 0.54
N MET A 319 14.14 -21.45 -0.56
CA MET A 319 14.04 -20.86 -1.91
C MET A 319 12.65 -20.26 -2.16
N LEU A 320 11.63 -20.73 -1.45
CA LEU A 320 10.26 -20.24 -1.59
C LEU A 320 9.94 -19.13 -0.58
N LYS A 321 10.35 -19.29 0.68
CA LYS A 321 9.99 -18.41 1.80
C LYS A 321 10.95 -17.23 1.97
N GLY A 322 10.47 -16.16 2.59
CA GLY A 322 11.27 -15.00 3.00
C GLY A 322 11.42 -13.93 1.91
N LYS A 323 12.13 -12.83 2.23
CA LYS A 323 12.32 -11.69 1.31
C LYS A 323 13.11 -12.08 0.04
N GLN A 324 14.10 -12.96 0.18
CA GLN A 324 14.87 -13.50 -0.95
C GLN A 324 14.21 -14.73 -1.63
N GLY A 325 13.00 -15.10 -1.18
CA GLY A 325 12.26 -16.22 -1.74
C GLY A 325 11.67 -15.89 -3.11
N ARG A 326 11.40 -16.93 -3.92
CA ARG A 326 10.89 -16.78 -5.30
C ARG A 326 9.64 -15.91 -5.40
N PHE A 327 8.65 -16.13 -4.53
CA PHE A 327 7.39 -15.39 -4.56
C PHE A 327 7.56 -13.87 -4.46
N ARG A 328 8.52 -13.40 -3.65
CA ARG A 328 8.72 -11.96 -3.40
C ARG A 328 9.79 -11.36 -4.32
N GLN A 329 10.96 -11.98 -4.42
CA GLN A 329 12.10 -11.37 -5.09
C GLN A 329 12.04 -11.48 -6.61
N ASN A 330 11.50 -12.57 -7.16
CA ASN A 330 11.64 -12.89 -8.58
C ASN A 330 10.31 -12.85 -9.35
N LEU A 331 9.19 -13.11 -8.67
CA LEU A 331 7.86 -13.10 -9.30
C LEU A 331 7.26 -11.70 -9.28
N LEU A 332 7.30 -11.01 -8.13
CA LEU A 332 6.77 -9.64 -7.98
C LEU A 332 7.80 -8.56 -8.30
N GLY A 333 9.04 -8.72 -7.82
CA GLY A 333 10.17 -7.85 -8.20
C GLY A 333 10.91 -8.41 -9.41
N LYS A 334 11.19 -7.59 -10.42
CA LYS A 334 12.02 -7.96 -11.58
C LYS A 334 12.93 -6.81 -11.96
N ARG A 335 14.12 -7.16 -12.48
CA ARG A 335 14.94 -6.22 -13.21
C ARG A 335 14.38 -6.10 -14.63
N VAL A 336 14.42 -4.90 -15.18
CA VAL A 336 13.88 -4.57 -16.50
C VAL A 336 15.01 -4.03 -17.38
N ASP A 337 14.99 -4.35 -18.67
CA ASP A 337 16.12 -4.10 -19.57
C ASP A 337 16.14 -2.66 -20.11
N TYR A 338 14.99 -2.16 -20.60
CA TYR A 338 14.84 -0.81 -21.17
C TYR A 338 14.64 0.24 -20.08
N SER A 339 15.66 0.39 -19.23
CA SER A 339 15.65 1.36 -18.13
C SER A 339 17.00 2.02 -17.89
N GLY A 340 16.96 3.26 -17.41
CA GLY A 340 18.12 4.05 -17.03
C GLY A 340 17.88 4.80 -15.74
N ARG A 341 18.92 5.36 -15.12
CA ARG A 341 18.80 6.24 -13.94
C ARG A 341 19.82 7.35 -14.04
N SER A 342 19.42 8.56 -13.68
CA SER A 342 20.35 9.68 -13.45
C SER A 342 19.82 10.63 -12.38
N VAL A 343 20.67 11.57 -11.99
CA VAL A 343 20.33 12.69 -11.11
C VAL A 343 19.36 13.63 -11.83
N ILE A 344 18.42 14.19 -11.09
CA ILE A 344 17.46 15.17 -11.61
C ILE A 344 17.94 16.60 -11.36
N VAL A 345 17.63 17.48 -12.29
CA VAL A 345 17.83 18.94 -12.19
C VAL A 345 16.56 19.66 -12.65
N VAL A 346 16.41 20.92 -12.24
CA VAL A 346 15.23 21.71 -12.60
C VAL A 346 15.23 22.09 -14.08
N GLY A 347 14.09 21.92 -14.76
CA GLY A 347 13.85 22.36 -16.13
C GLY A 347 12.69 23.37 -16.19
N PRO A 348 12.91 24.67 -15.89
CA PRO A 348 11.82 25.64 -15.73
C PRO A 348 11.12 26.00 -17.04
N HIS A 349 11.80 25.84 -18.18
CA HIS A 349 11.26 26.13 -19.52
C HIS A 349 10.49 24.96 -20.14
N LEU A 350 10.54 23.77 -19.52
CA LEU A 350 9.78 22.62 -20.00
C LEU A 350 8.29 22.88 -19.84
N GLN A 351 7.50 22.33 -20.76
CA GLN A 351 6.05 22.24 -20.58
C GLN A 351 5.73 21.11 -19.59
N MET A 352 4.53 21.15 -19.01
CA MET A 352 4.15 20.23 -17.93
C MET A 352 4.22 18.73 -18.32
N TYR A 353 4.03 18.39 -19.59
CA TYR A 353 4.10 17.02 -20.10
C TYR A 353 5.48 16.59 -20.60
N GLN A 354 6.47 17.48 -20.62
CA GLN A 354 7.81 17.20 -21.15
C GLN A 354 8.83 16.89 -20.05
N CYS A 355 9.82 16.06 -20.37
CA CYS A 355 11.02 15.88 -19.57
C CYS A 355 12.28 16.00 -20.45
N GLY A 356 13.41 16.39 -19.85
CA GLY A 356 14.68 16.44 -20.56
C GLY A 356 15.49 15.17 -20.33
N LEU A 357 15.74 14.39 -21.38
CA LEU A 357 16.60 13.20 -21.32
C LEU A 357 18.01 13.48 -21.88
N PRO A 358 19.07 13.06 -21.16
CA PRO A 358 20.43 13.10 -21.67
C PRO A 358 20.58 12.35 -22.99
N LYS A 359 21.26 12.96 -23.97
CA LYS A 359 21.53 12.36 -25.29
C LYS A 359 22.14 10.96 -25.22
N GLU A 360 23.17 10.76 -24.39
CA GLU A 360 23.83 9.46 -24.19
C GLU A 360 22.85 8.39 -23.65
N MET A 361 21.98 8.78 -22.72
CA MET A 361 20.99 7.88 -22.13
C MET A 361 19.89 7.52 -23.14
N ALA A 362 19.35 8.51 -23.85
CA ALA A 362 18.33 8.31 -24.86
C ALA A 362 18.83 7.37 -25.98
N LEU A 363 20.06 7.56 -26.44
CA LEU A 363 20.64 6.72 -27.48
C LEU A 363 20.70 5.23 -27.09
N GLU A 364 21.06 4.90 -25.85
CA GLU A 364 21.13 3.50 -25.40
C GLU A 364 19.72 2.92 -25.13
N LEU A 365 18.80 3.72 -24.58
CA LEU A 365 17.41 3.29 -24.34
C LEU A 365 16.64 3.01 -25.63
N PHE A 366 16.78 3.88 -26.64
CA PHE A 366 16.07 3.79 -27.91
C PHE A 366 16.87 3.10 -29.02
N LYS A 367 18.02 2.51 -28.68
CA LYS A 367 18.94 1.83 -29.59
C LYS A 367 18.30 0.93 -30.65
N PRO A 368 17.37 0.00 -30.34
CA PRO A 368 16.77 -0.84 -31.38
C PRO A 368 15.90 -0.05 -32.37
N PHE A 369 15.20 1.00 -31.91
CA PHE A 369 14.35 1.85 -32.75
C PHE A 369 15.20 2.70 -33.68
N VAL A 370 16.26 3.31 -33.16
CA VAL A 370 17.24 4.07 -33.94
C VAL A 370 17.88 3.19 -35.02
N MET A 371 18.27 1.96 -34.67
CA MET A 371 18.84 1.02 -35.64
C MET A 371 17.85 0.61 -36.74
N LYS A 372 16.55 0.51 -36.42
CA LYS A 372 15.49 0.23 -37.40
C LYS A 372 15.33 1.40 -38.37
N GLU A 373 15.24 2.62 -37.85
CA GLU A 373 15.07 3.83 -38.67
C GLU A 373 16.30 4.13 -39.55
N LEU A 374 17.52 3.91 -39.05
CA LEU A 374 18.74 4.04 -39.85
C LEU A 374 18.75 3.11 -41.07
N VAL A 375 18.19 1.90 -40.94
CA VAL A 375 18.07 0.96 -42.05
C VAL A 375 16.92 1.34 -42.98
N ALA A 376 15.77 1.74 -42.42
CA ALA A 376 14.61 2.16 -43.20
C ALA A 376 14.89 3.37 -44.10
N LYS A 377 15.67 4.33 -43.61
CA LYS A 377 16.09 5.54 -44.36
C LYS A 377 17.26 5.33 -45.32
N GLY A 378 17.84 4.12 -45.38
CA GLY A 378 18.99 3.83 -46.25
C GLY A 378 20.34 4.39 -45.77
N ILE A 379 20.40 5.03 -44.60
CA ILE A 379 21.63 5.53 -43.98
C ILE A 379 22.57 4.35 -43.62
N ALA A 380 21.98 3.19 -43.28
CA ALA A 380 22.70 1.94 -43.06
C ALA A 380 22.15 0.80 -43.91
N HIS A 381 23.02 0.06 -44.59
CA HIS A 381 22.61 -1.06 -45.45
C HIS A 381 22.10 -2.29 -44.68
N ASN A 382 22.50 -2.46 -43.41
CA ASN A 382 22.09 -3.60 -42.57
C ASN A 382 22.22 -3.29 -41.07
N ILE A 383 21.62 -4.15 -40.23
CA ILE A 383 21.61 -4.03 -38.77
C ILE A 383 23.03 -3.96 -38.17
N LYS A 384 24.01 -4.67 -38.74
CA LYS A 384 25.40 -4.62 -38.25
C LYS A 384 26.06 -3.27 -38.53
N SER A 385 25.78 -2.69 -39.70
CA SER A 385 26.23 -1.35 -40.08
C SER A 385 25.58 -0.30 -39.18
N ALA A 386 24.25 -0.38 -38.99
CA ALA A 386 23.51 0.50 -38.09
C ALA A 386 24.06 0.43 -36.66
N LYS A 387 24.30 -0.78 -36.13
CA LYS A 387 24.92 -1.00 -34.82
C LYS A 387 26.28 -0.32 -34.72
N ARG A 388 27.13 -0.47 -35.73
CA ARG A 388 28.46 0.17 -35.78
C ARG A 388 28.37 1.69 -35.82
N LYS A 389 27.42 2.27 -36.57
CA LYS A 389 27.19 3.73 -36.62
C LYS A 389 26.75 4.27 -35.26
N VAL A 390 25.84 3.57 -34.57
CA VAL A 390 25.37 3.92 -33.22
C VAL A 390 26.49 3.79 -32.18
N GLU A 391 27.25 2.69 -32.18
CA GLU A 391 28.37 2.49 -31.23
C GLU A 391 29.50 3.49 -31.43
N ARG A 392 29.70 3.98 -32.66
CA ARG A 392 30.67 5.05 -32.97
C ARG A 392 30.10 6.46 -32.80
N VAL A 393 28.81 6.58 -32.47
CA VAL A 393 28.11 7.85 -32.26
C VAL A 393 28.33 8.82 -33.43
N GLN A 394 28.03 8.36 -34.65
CA GLN A 394 28.12 9.22 -35.84
C GLN A 394 27.08 10.36 -35.79
N PRO A 395 27.37 11.55 -36.33
CA PRO A 395 26.46 12.71 -36.26
C PRO A 395 25.04 12.44 -36.80
N GLU A 396 24.93 11.69 -37.89
CA GLU A 396 23.66 11.30 -38.54
C GLU A 396 22.69 10.56 -37.60
N VAL A 397 23.19 9.97 -36.51
CA VAL A 397 22.39 9.22 -35.55
C VAL A 397 21.55 10.16 -34.68
N TRP A 398 21.98 11.40 -34.46
CA TRP A 398 21.28 12.35 -33.59
C TRP A 398 19.96 12.83 -34.20
N ASP A 399 19.95 13.10 -35.50
CA ASP A 399 18.74 13.54 -36.22
C ASP A 399 17.69 12.42 -36.19
N VAL A 400 18.12 11.17 -36.42
CA VAL A 400 17.24 10.00 -36.35
C VAL A 400 16.76 9.75 -34.92
N LEU A 401 17.60 9.96 -33.92
CA LEU A 401 17.20 9.81 -32.51
C LEU A 401 16.10 10.82 -32.15
N GLU A 402 16.21 12.08 -32.57
CA GLU A 402 15.21 13.10 -32.29
C GLU A 402 13.84 12.78 -32.91
N GLU A 403 13.83 12.19 -34.10
CA GLU A 403 12.59 11.72 -34.72
C GLU A 403 12.00 10.50 -34.00
N VAL A 404 12.84 9.54 -33.59
CA VAL A 404 12.40 8.31 -32.91
C VAL A 404 11.76 8.61 -31.55
N ILE A 405 12.30 9.58 -30.81
CA ILE A 405 11.78 9.92 -29.47
C ILE A 405 10.53 10.81 -29.53
N ARG A 406 10.29 11.48 -30.66
CA ARG A 406 9.13 12.36 -30.84
C ARG A 406 7.88 11.52 -30.63
N GLU A 407 6.96 12.02 -29.82
CA GLU A 407 5.71 11.31 -29.51
C GLU A 407 5.87 9.94 -28.81
N HIS A 408 7.08 9.52 -28.44
CA HIS A 408 7.32 8.26 -27.72
C HIS A 408 7.45 8.55 -26.21
N PRO A 409 6.39 8.34 -25.40
CA PRO A 409 6.42 8.68 -23.99
C PRO A 409 7.41 7.80 -23.21
N VAL A 410 7.99 8.33 -22.14
CA VAL A 410 8.81 7.61 -21.17
C VAL A 410 8.19 7.72 -19.78
N LEU A 411 8.39 6.71 -18.94
CA LEU A 411 7.94 6.71 -17.56
C LEU A 411 9.08 7.12 -16.63
N LEU A 412 8.87 8.17 -15.84
CA LEU A 412 9.77 8.53 -14.75
C LEU A 412 9.26 7.93 -13.44
N ASN A 413 10.18 7.40 -12.64
CA ASN A 413 9.87 6.78 -11.35
C ASN A 413 10.89 7.21 -10.29
N ARG A 414 10.39 7.60 -9.10
CA ARG A 414 11.22 7.89 -7.92
C ARG A 414 11.06 6.80 -6.86
N ALA A 415 12.18 6.37 -6.30
CA ALA A 415 12.20 5.49 -5.14
C ALA A 415 12.33 6.33 -3.85
N PRO A 416 11.54 6.07 -2.80
CA PRO A 416 10.46 5.09 -2.69
C PRO A 416 9.14 5.56 -3.32
N THR A 417 8.44 4.66 -4.04
CA THR A 417 7.12 4.93 -4.61
C THR A 417 6.02 4.70 -3.55
N LEU A 418 5.49 5.77 -2.96
CA LEU A 418 4.47 5.69 -1.90
C LEU A 418 3.03 5.62 -2.44
N HIS A 419 2.78 6.23 -3.60
CA HIS A 419 1.47 6.31 -4.25
C HIS A 419 1.62 6.29 -5.78
N ARG A 420 0.52 6.14 -6.52
CA ARG A 420 0.51 6.10 -8.00
C ARG A 420 1.22 7.28 -8.69
N LEU A 421 1.11 8.51 -8.15
CA LEU A 421 1.74 9.70 -8.76
C LEU A 421 3.28 9.71 -8.68
N GLY A 422 3.90 8.72 -8.01
CA GLY A 422 5.35 8.54 -8.02
C GLY A 422 5.88 7.89 -9.31
N ILE A 423 4.99 7.54 -10.24
CA ILE A 423 5.29 7.14 -11.61
C ILE A 423 4.39 7.94 -12.55
N GLN A 424 4.98 8.69 -13.48
CA GLN A 424 4.21 9.44 -14.48
C GLN A 424 4.90 9.35 -15.85
N ALA A 425 4.10 9.51 -16.90
CA ALA A 425 4.58 9.57 -18.27
C ALA A 425 4.91 11.00 -18.68
N PHE A 426 5.99 11.14 -19.44
CA PHE A 426 6.45 12.39 -20.05
C PHE A 426 6.88 12.15 -21.48
N GLU A 427 6.80 13.18 -22.30
CA GLU A 427 7.47 13.21 -23.60
C GLU A 427 8.94 13.62 -23.44
N PRO A 428 9.90 12.81 -23.91
CA PRO A 428 11.31 13.11 -23.79
C PRO A 428 11.76 14.15 -24.81
N THR A 429 12.55 15.12 -24.34
CA THR A 429 13.26 16.11 -25.15
C THR A 429 14.77 15.93 -24.95
N LEU A 430 15.56 15.98 -26.03
CA LEU A 430 17.01 15.81 -25.91
C LEU A 430 17.63 17.02 -25.20
N VAL A 431 18.43 16.74 -24.18
CA VAL A 431 19.22 17.77 -23.50
C VAL A 431 20.70 17.41 -23.49
N GLU A 432 21.54 18.44 -23.57
CA GLU A 432 22.97 18.31 -23.35
C GLU A 432 23.27 18.07 -21.87
N GLY A 433 24.28 17.24 -21.60
CA GLY A 433 24.69 16.84 -20.26
C GLY A 433 24.26 15.43 -19.87
N ARG A 434 24.33 15.13 -18.57
CA ARG A 434 24.07 13.78 -18.02
C ARG A 434 22.91 13.71 -17.03
N ALA A 435 22.32 14.85 -16.66
CA ALA A 435 21.22 14.93 -15.70
C ALA A 435 19.87 15.03 -16.43
N ILE A 436 18.83 14.45 -15.81
CA ILE A 436 17.46 14.52 -16.31
C ILE A 436 16.86 15.87 -15.90
N LYS A 437 16.30 16.63 -16.85
CA LYS A 437 15.57 17.86 -16.51
C LYS A 437 14.12 17.53 -16.18
N LEU A 438 13.67 17.93 -15.00
CA LEU A 438 12.32 17.69 -14.49
C LEU A 438 11.53 19.00 -14.35
N HIS A 439 10.24 18.94 -14.64
CA HIS A 439 9.33 20.05 -14.46
C HIS A 439 9.10 20.38 -12.96
N PRO A 440 9.13 21.65 -12.51
CA PRO A 440 9.07 21.98 -11.09
C PRO A 440 7.71 21.69 -10.41
N LEU A 441 6.58 21.74 -11.14
CA LEU A 441 5.26 21.45 -10.55
C LEU A 441 5.05 19.98 -10.19
N VAL A 442 5.81 19.05 -10.78
CA VAL A 442 5.66 17.63 -10.47
C VAL A 442 6.47 17.20 -9.25
N CYS A 443 7.35 18.06 -8.72
CA CYS A 443 8.17 17.78 -7.55
C CYS A 443 7.34 17.42 -6.32
N THR A 444 6.19 18.08 -6.12
CA THR A 444 5.26 17.76 -5.01
C THR A 444 4.69 16.35 -5.14
N ALA A 445 4.33 15.93 -6.35
CA ALA A 445 3.85 14.57 -6.61
C ALA A 445 4.96 13.54 -6.41
N TYR A 446 6.18 13.78 -6.91
CA TYR A 446 7.30 12.86 -6.67
C TYR A 446 7.86 12.91 -5.24
N ASN A 447 7.49 13.92 -4.46
CA ASN A 447 8.12 14.28 -3.19
C ASN A 447 9.65 14.48 -3.34
N ALA A 448 10.08 15.05 -4.47
CA ALA A 448 11.47 15.15 -4.90
C ALA A 448 12.03 16.57 -4.80
N ASP A 449 13.31 16.68 -4.50
CA ASP A 449 14.11 17.90 -4.52
C ASP A 449 15.34 17.76 -5.44
N PHE A 450 16.12 18.83 -5.56
CA PHE A 450 17.24 18.93 -6.50
C PHE A 450 18.60 18.99 -5.79
N ASP A 451 18.79 18.18 -4.74
CA ASP A 451 20.01 18.14 -3.91
C ASP A 451 20.90 16.90 -4.17
N GLY A 452 20.50 16.03 -5.11
CA GLY A 452 21.19 14.77 -5.42
C GLY A 452 20.26 13.61 -5.72
N ASP A 453 18.95 13.83 -5.60
CA ASP A 453 17.91 12.87 -5.94
C ASP A 453 18.05 12.30 -7.37
N GLN A 454 17.66 11.03 -7.50
CA GLN A 454 17.77 10.27 -8.74
C GLN A 454 16.42 9.70 -9.14
N MET A 455 16.14 9.70 -10.45
CA MET A 455 14.95 9.07 -11.02
C MET A 455 15.32 8.01 -12.04
N ALA A 456 14.53 6.94 -12.07
CA ALA A 456 14.60 5.90 -13.07
C ALA A 456 13.69 6.26 -14.26
N VAL A 457 14.18 5.98 -15.47
CA VAL A 457 13.46 6.13 -16.73
C VAL A 457 13.13 4.73 -17.26
N HIS A 458 11.91 4.51 -17.72
CA HIS A 458 11.48 3.28 -18.39
C HIS A 458 10.84 3.61 -19.75
N VAL A 459 11.14 2.81 -20.78
CA VAL A 459 10.57 3.00 -22.13
C VAL A 459 9.46 1.96 -22.39
N PRO A 460 8.20 2.39 -22.61
CA PRO A 460 7.12 1.51 -23.05
C PRO A 460 7.39 1.06 -24.49
N LEU A 461 7.26 -0.25 -24.75
CA LEU A 461 7.63 -0.83 -26.05
C LEU A 461 6.44 -1.04 -26.98
N SER A 462 5.34 -1.63 -26.50
CA SER A 462 4.18 -1.95 -27.33
C SER A 462 3.31 -0.72 -27.58
N ALA A 463 2.52 -0.74 -28.65
CA ALA A 463 1.63 0.36 -29.00
C ALA A 463 0.57 0.60 -27.90
N GLU A 464 0.07 -0.48 -27.30
CA GLU A 464 -0.89 -0.43 -26.19
C GLU A 464 -0.26 0.24 -24.97
N ALA A 465 0.98 -0.12 -24.62
CA ALA A 465 1.69 0.48 -23.50
C ALA A 465 2.00 1.97 -23.72
N GLN A 466 2.29 2.38 -24.96
CA GLN A 466 2.47 3.78 -25.32
C GLN A 466 1.15 4.56 -25.21
N ALA A 467 0.04 3.98 -25.69
CA ALA A 467 -1.29 4.55 -25.56
C ALA A 467 -1.71 4.68 -24.09
N GLU A 468 -1.49 3.66 -23.26
CA GLU A 468 -1.74 3.71 -21.81
C GLU A 468 -0.91 4.81 -21.13
N ALA A 469 0.38 4.92 -21.48
CA ALA A 469 1.25 5.97 -20.93
C ALA A 469 0.73 7.37 -21.30
N ARG A 470 0.32 7.58 -22.55
CA ARG A 470 -0.17 8.87 -23.05
C ARG A 470 -1.56 9.23 -22.48
N ILE A 471 -2.49 8.28 -22.44
CA ILE A 471 -3.90 8.53 -22.09
C ILE A 471 -4.13 8.47 -20.59
N LEU A 472 -3.44 7.61 -19.83
CA LEU A 472 -3.72 7.40 -18.41
C LEU A 472 -2.65 7.98 -17.47
N MET A 473 -1.39 8.05 -17.91
CA MET A 473 -0.26 8.35 -17.02
C MET A 473 0.42 9.69 -17.28
N LEU A 474 0.02 10.45 -18.30
CA LEU A 474 0.70 11.69 -18.68
C LEU A 474 0.65 12.71 -17.52
N ALA A 475 1.76 13.37 -17.23
CA ALA A 475 1.84 14.27 -16.09
C ALA A 475 0.85 15.44 -16.14
N ALA A 476 0.55 15.98 -17.34
CA ALA A 476 -0.33 17.13 -17.54
C ALA A 476 -1.79 16.92 -17.09
N GLN A 477 -2.24 15.66 -17.06
CA GLN A 477 -3.62 15.29 -16.66
C GLN A 477 -3.73 14.90 -15.18
N ASN A 478 -2.62 14.57 -14.53
CA ASN A 478 -2.58 14.18 -13.12
C ASN A 478 -2.57 15.42 -12.20
N ILE A 479 -3.65 16.21 -12.26
CA ILE A 479 -3.79 17.48 -11.53
C ILE A 479 -4.27 17.26 -10.09
N LEU A 480 -5.17 16.30 -9.86
CA LEU A 480 -5.76 16.03 -8.55
C LEU A 480 -5.00 14.94 -7.79
N ASN A 481 -5.00 15.04 -6.47
CA ASN A 481 -4.48 14.02 -5.59
C ASN A 481 -5.56 12.93 -5.34
N PRO A 482 -5.28 11.64 -5.58
CA PRO A 482 -6.26 10.56 -5.36
C PRO A 482 -6.72 10.39 -3.90
N LYS A 483 -6.00 10.95 -2.93
CA LYS A 483 -6.31 10.85 -1.49
C LYS A 483 -7.53 11.68 -1.07
N ASP A 484 -7.63 12.91 -1.56
CA ASP A 484 -8.58 13.94 -1.12
C ASP A 484 -9.31 14.64 -2.28
N GLY A 485 -8.83 14.50 -3.53
CA GLY A 485 -9.38 15.18 -4.69
C GLY A 485 -8.97 16.64 -4.82
N LYS A 486 -7.98 17.11 -4.03
CA LYS A 486 -7.44 18.48 -4.12
C LYS A 486 -6.31 18.56 -5.16
N PRO A 487 -6.04 19.73 -5.77
CA PRO A 487 -4.94 19.86 -6.72
C PRO A 487 -3.56 19.56 -6.09
N VAL A 488 -2.81 18.61 -6.65
CA VAL A 488 -1.45 18.26 -6.19
C VAL A 488 -0.38 19.20 -6.77
N VAL A 489 -0.65 19.74 -7.95
CA VAL A 489 0.28 20.58 -8.75
C VAL A 489 0.22 22.06 -8.36
N THR A 490 0.00 22.34 -7.08
CA THR A 490 -0.04 23.72 -6.58
C THR A 490 1.36 24.35 -6.62
N PRO A 491 1.50 25.60 -7.08
CA PRO A 491 2.77 26.31 -7.02
C PRO A 491 3.35 26.35 -5.61
N SER A 492 4.67 26.30 -5.52
CA SER A 492 5.40 26.37 -4.25
C SER A 492 6.64 27.25 -4.38
N GLN A 493 7.21 27.64 -3.24
CA GLN A 493 8.47 28.39 -3.17
C GLN A 493 8.45 29.66 -4.03
N ASP A 494 9.38 29.78 -4.99
CA ASP A 494 9.60 30.96 -5.81
C ASP A 494 8.38 31.34 -6.64
N MET A 495 7.61 30.36 -7.11
CA MET A 495 6.39 30.63 -7.88
C MET A 495 5.35 31.34 -7.02
N VAL A 496 5.19 30.92 -5.76
CA VAL A 496 4.27 31.58 -4.82
C VAL A 496 4.79 32.98 -4.48
N LEU A 497 6.08 33.09 -4.20
CA LEU A 497 6.72 34.36 -3.84
C LEU A 497 6.59 35.41 -4.96
N GLY A 498 6.77 34.99 -6.21
CA GLY A 498 6.61 35.87 -7.37
C GLY A 498 5.18 36.34 -7.57
N ASN A 499 4.19 35.46 -7.45
CA ASN A 499 2.77 35.83 -7.53
C ASN A 499 2.32 36.69 -6.34
N TYR A 500 2.84 36.41 -5.14
CA TYR A 500 2.63 37.21 -3.94
C TYR A 500 3.19 38.63 -4.12
N TYR A 501 4.45 38.75 -4.57
CA TYR A 501 5.07 40.04 -4.81
C TYR A 501 4.40 40.80 -5.95
N LEU A 502 3.98 40.11 -7.01
CA LEU A 502 3.27 40.72 -8.13
C LEU A 502 1.95 41.35 -7.69
N THR A 503 1.21 40.70 -6.79
CA THR A 503 -0.13 41.13 -6.37
C THR A 503 -0.15 42.01 -5.13
N LEU A 504 1.02 42.30 -4.55
CA LEU A 504 1.18 43.21 -3.43
C LEU A 504 0.80 44.64 -3.84
N GLU A 505 0.11 45.36 -2.96
CA GLU A 505 -0.22 46.76 -3.12
C GLU A 505 0.52 47.62 -2.09
N ARG A 506 0.92 48.83 -2.49
CA ARG A 506 1.55 49.81 -1.60
C ARG A 506 0.80 51.13 -1.67
N LYS A 507 0.70 51.81 -0.52
CA LYS A 507 0.33 53.23 -0.47
C LYS A 507 1.51 54.08 -0.95
N ASP A 508 1.20 55.21 -1.57
CA ASP A 508 2.16 56.22 -2.03
C ASP A 508 3.19 55.68 -3.04
N ALA A 509 2.74 54.79 -3.92
CA ALA A 509 3.56 54.27 -5.01
C ALA A 509 3.63 55.27 -6.16
N VAL A 510 4.70 55.20 -6.95
CA VAL A 510 4.90 56.08 -8.12
C VAL A 510 3.75 55.91 -9.11
N GLY A 511 3.12 57.01 -9.50
CA GLY A 511 1.99 57.02 -10.45
C GLY A 511 0.68 56.46 -9.87
N GLU A 512 0.49 56.55 -8.57
CA GLU A 512 -0.78 56.21 -7.92
C GLU A 512 -1.95 57.08 -8.39
N GLY A 513 -3.08 56.42 -8.68
CA GLY A 513 -4.28 57.04 -9.23
C GLY A 513 -4.15 57.45 -10.70
N ALA A 514 -3.14 56.94 -11.42
CA ALA A 514 -3.09 57.04 -12.87
C ALA A 514 -4.25 56.25 -13.52
N ILE A 515 -4.78 56.81 -14.60
CA ILE A 515 -5.84 56.19 -15.39
C ILE A 515 -5.23 55.80 -16.73
N PHE A 516 -5.35 54.54 -17.11
CA PHE A 516 -4.85 54.00 -18.37
C PHE A 516 -6.01 53.60 -19.27
N LYS A 517 -5.82 53.67 -20.59
CA LYS A 517 -6.78 53.25 -21.60
C LYS A 517 -6.93 51.73 -21.65
N ASP A 518 -5.81 51.01 -21.60
CA ASP A 518 -5.74 49.55 -21.69
C ASP A 518 -4.55 48.98 -20.88
N THR A 519 -4.45 47.65 -20.82
CA THR A 519 -3.35 46.96 -20.13
C THR A 519 -1.98 47.22 -20.76
N ASN A 520 -1.94 47.40 -22.09
CA ASN A 520 -0.68 47.67 -22.80
C ASN A 520 -0.10 49.03 -22.42
N GLU A 521 -0.93 50.05 -22.28
CA GLU A 521 -0.50 51.38 -21.85
C GLU A 521 0.07 51.34 -20.42
N ALA A 522 -0.59 50.61 -19.52
CA ALA A 522 -0.08 50.39 -18.16
C ALA A 522 1.29 49.67 -18.16
N LEU A 523 1.48 48.69 -19.06
CA LEU A 523 2.75 47.99 -19.25
C LEU A 523 3.85 48.90 -19.83
N ILE A 524 3.52 49.76 -20.80
CA ILE A 524 4.45 50.76 -21.35
C ILE A 524 4.86 51.74 -20.27
N ALA A 525 3.91 52.22 -19.46
CA ALA A 525 4.19 53.10 -18.33
C ALA A 525 5.08 52.41 -17.29
N TYR A 526 4.87 51.12 -17.03
CA TYR A 526 5.73 50.32 -16.15
C TYR A 526 7.16 50.17 -16.71
N GLN A 527 7.30 49.89 -18.01
CA GLN A 527 8.61 49.77 -18.66
C GLN A 527 9.39 51.08 -18.65
N ASN A 528 8.71 52.22 -18.83
CA ASN A 528 9.29 53.55 -18.74
C ASN A 528 9.56 54.01 -17.28
N GLY A 529 9.06 53.28 -16.28
CA GLY A 529 9.23 53.60 -14.86
C GLY A 529 8.29 54.67 -14.32
N TYR A 530 7.21 55.02 -15.04
CA TYR A 530 6.20 55.97 -14.56
C TYR A 530 5.23 55.37 -13.54
N VAL A 531 5.12 54.04 -13.51
CA VAL A 531 4.36 53.28 -12.51
C VAL A 531 5.16 52.07 -12.04
N HIS A 532 4.84 51.56 -10.86
CA HIS A 532 5.38 50.33 -10.30
C HIS A 532 4.33 49.20 -10.34
N LEU A 533 4.75 47.94 -10.14
CA LEU A 533 3.82 46.79 -10.05
C LEU A 533 2.78 46.98 -8.95
N HIS A 534 3.19 47.63 -7.85
CA HIS A 534 2.36 47.85 -6.66
C HIS A 534 1.57 49.16 -6.70
N SER A 535 1.63 49.90 -7.81
CA SER A 535 0.88 51.14 -7.98
C SER A 535 -0.59 50.85 -8.21
N ARG A 536 -1.45 51.54 -7.45
CA ARG A 536 -2.90 51.48 -7.57
C ARG A 536 -3.37 52.41 -8.70
N VAL A 537 -4.06 51.86 -9.69
CA VAL A 537 -4.38 52.50 -10.98
C VAL A 537 -5.82 52.18 -11.39
N ALA A 538 -6.39 52.97 -12.29
CA ALA A 538 -7.72 52.70 -12.84
C ALA A 538 -7.65 52.41 -14.35
N ILE A 539 -8.55 51.54 -14.81
CA ILE A 539 -8.64 51.14 -16.23
C ILE A 539 -10.12 51.00 -16.64
N PRO A 540 -10.52 51.38 -17.87
CA PRO A 540 -11.85 51.10 -18.38
C PRO A 540 -12.13 49.59 -18.44
N VAL A 541 -13.29 49.16 -17.92
CA VAL A 541 -13.71 47.74 -17.91
C VAL A 541 -13.75 47.16 -19.33
N ALA A 542 -14.20 47.95 -20.31
CA ALA A 542 -14.25 47.59 -21.73
C ALA A 542 -12.92 47.14 -22.33
N SER A 543 -11.79 47.57 -21.77
CA SER A 543 -10.47 47.20 -22.30
C SER A 543 -10.01 45.80 -21.88
N LEU A 544 -10.59 45.21 -20.84
CA LEU A 544 -10.10 43.98 -20.20
C LEU A 544 -10.50 42.69 -20.92
N LYS A 545 -11.36 42.77 -21.94
CA LYS A 545 -11.85 41.61 -22.74
C LYS A 545 -12.46 40.48 -21.90
N LYS A 546 -13.03 40.80 -20.73
CA LYS A 546 -13.72 39.84 -19.86
C LYS A 546 -15.21 39.83 -20.14
N THR A 547 -15.81 38.65 -20.26
CA THR A 547 -17.26 38.49 -20.57
C THR A 547 -18.14 38.49 -19.32
N THR A 548 -17.56 38.53 -18.12
CA THR A 548 -18.29 38.43 -16.84
C THR A 548 -18.90 39.74 -16.35
N PHE A 549 -18.51 40.88 -16.92
CA PHE A 549 -19.03 42.19 -16.53
C PHE A 549 -20.37 42.47 -17.21
N THR A 550 -21.29 43.10 -16.48
CA THR A 550 -22.59 43.51 -17.03
C THR A 550 -22.47 44.69 -17.99
N GLU A 551 -23.49 44.95 -18.82
CA GLU A 551 -23.49 46.08 -19.77
C GLU A 551 -23.29 47.43 -19.06
N ASP A 552 -23.86 47.59 -17.87
CA ASP A 552 -23.69 48.81 -17.06
C ASP A 552 -22.25 48.97 -16.54
N GLN A 553 -21.60 47.87 -16.16
CA GLN A 553 -20.22 47.86 -15.68
C GLN A 553 -19.22 48.12 -16.80
N GLN A 554 -19.56 47.80 -18.05
CA GLN A 554 -18.66 48.01 -19.19
C GLN A 554 -18.30 49.49 -19.42
N ASN A 555 -19.21 50.40 -19.08
CA ASN A 555 -19.02 51.84 -19.20
C ASN A 555 -18.40 52.49 -17.94
N GLN A 556 -17.75 51.70 -17.08
CA GLN A 556 -17.17 52.16 -15.82
C GLN A 556 -15.65 51.90 -15.76
N LEU A 557 -15.01 52.49 -14.74
CA LEU A 557 -13.59 52.31 -14.43
C LEU A 557 -13.41 51.22 -13.37
N LEU A 558 -12.51 50.29 -13.60
CA LEU A 558 -12.05 49.31 -12.62
C LEU A 558 -10.83 49.85 -11.87
N LEU A 559 -10.92 49.90 -10.54
CA LEU A 559 -9.83 50.20 -9.63
C LEU A 559 -9.03 48.94 -9.36
N THR A 560 -7.75 48.92 -9.74
CA THR A 560 -6.88 47.74 -9.57
C THR A 560 -5.41 48.15 -9.38
N SER A 561 -4.47 47.22 -9.52
CA SER A 561 -3.03 47.49 -9.52
C SER A 561 -2.37 46.96 -10.80
N VAL A 562 -1.23 47.55 -11.17
CA VAL A 562 -0.49 47.13 -12.37
C VAL A 562 -0.15 45.64 -12.33
N GLY A 563 0.29 45.13 -11.18
CA GLY A 563 0.60 43.70 -11.05
C GLY A 563 -0.61 42.78 -11.16
N LYS A 564 -1.79 43.20 -10.65
CA LYS A 564 -3.04 42.44 -10.80
C LYS A 564 -3.56 42.41 -12.23
N LEU A 565 -3.35 43.48 -13.01
CA LEU A 565 -3.63 43.47 -14.44
C LEU A 565 -2.86 42.35 -15.14
N ILE A 566 -1.56 42.27 -14.88
CA ILE A 566 -0.67 41.25 -15.46
C ILE A 566 -1.07 39.84 -15.01
N PHE A 567 -1.44 39.67 -13.73
CA PHE A 567 -1.89 38.38 -13.23
C PHE A 567 -3.21 37.92 -13.88
N ASN A 568 -4.13 38.83 -14.21
CA ASN A 568 -5.41 38.43 -14.80
C ASN A 568 -5.30 38.02 -16.29
N GLU A 569 -4.20 38.32 -16.99
CA GLU A 569 -3.95 37.89 -18.38
C GLU A 569 -3.74 36.37 -18.52
N ILE A 570 -3.31 35.69 -17.46
CA ILE A 570 -3.11 34.23 -17.49
C ILE A 570 -4.41 33.43 -17.31
N LEU A 571 -5.49 34.09 -16.87
CA LEU A 571 -6.78 33.47 -16.62
C LEU A 571 -7.65 33.47 -17.89
N PRO A 572 -8.55 32.49 -18.06
CA PRO A 572 -9.49 32.47 -19.18
C PRO A 572 -10.38 33.72 -19.24
N GLU A 573 -10.87 34.08 -20.42
CA GLU A 573 -11.70 35.28 -20.64
C GLU A 573 -13.05 35.23 -19.91
N THR A 574 -13.63 34.04 -19.78
CA THR A 574 -14.90 33.80 -19.07
C THR A 574 -14.73 33.70 -17.55
N PHE A 575 -13.50 33.75 -17.03
CA PHE A 575 -13.24 33.71 -15.60
C PHE A 575 -13.32 35.12 -14.99
N PRO A 576 -13.96 35.30 -13.81
CA PRO A 576 -14.08 36.60 -13.16
C PRO A 576 -12.73 37.31 -13.00
N TYR A 577 -12.73 38.65 -13.10
CA TYR A 577 -11.53 39.42 -12.83
C TYR A 577 -11.21 39.33 -11.33
N ILE A 578 -10.05 38.76 -10.99
CA ILE A 578 -9.64 38.56 -9.62
C ILE A 578 -8.95 39.83 -9.12
N ASN A 579 -9.64 40.56 -8.25
CA ASN A 579 -9.11 41.79 -7.64
C ASN A 579 -8.86 41.63 -6.14
N GLU A 580 -9.60 40.75 -5.47
CA GLU A 580 -9.42 40.42 -4.06
C GLU A 580 -9.29 38.90 -3.83
N PRO A 581 -8.55 38.47 -2.80
CA PRO A 581 -8.43 37.06 -2.46
C PRO A 581 -9.62 36.56 -1.63
N SER A 582 -10.83 36.55 -2.21
CA SER A 582 -12.07 36.05 -1.58
C SER A 582 -12.73 34.95 -2.41
N MET A 583 -13.52 34.10 -1.75
CA MET A 583 -14.29 33.04 -2.43
C MET A 583 -15.43 33.60 -3.28
N THR A 584 -16.02 34.73 -2.87
CA THR A 584 -17.08 35.42 -3.63
C THR A 584 -16.52 35.96 -4.96
N ASN A 585 -15.35 36.59 -4.96
CA ASN A 585 -14.70 37.04 -6.20
C ASN A 585 -14.36 35.84 -7.13
N LEU A 586 -14.02 34.70 -6.54
CA LEU A 586 -13.61 33.51 -7.28
C LEU A 586 -14.78 32.78 -7.95
N GLN A 587 -15.93 32.68 -7.28
CA GLN A 587 -17.06 31.83 -7.68
C GLN A 587 -18.22 32.60 -8.33
N GLU A 588 -18.49 33.82 -7.89
CA GLU A 588 -19.66 34.59 -8.32
C GLU A 588 -19.30 35.64 -9.36
N ALA A 589 -18.71 36.76 -8.91
CA ALA A 589 -18.41 37.90 -9.77
C ALA A 589 -17.35 38.82 -9.14
N THR A 590 -16.77 39.70 -9.95
CA THR A 590 -15.88 40.76 -9.46
C THR A 590 -16.69 41.73 -8.59
N PRO A 591 -16.27 42.01 -7.33
CA PRO A 591 -17.05 42.86 -6.43
C PRO A 591 -17.26 44.28 -6.98
N GLU A 592 -18.51 44.75 -6.96
CA GLU A 592 -18.91 46.05 -7.51
C GLU A 592 -18.20 47.23 -6.86
N ARG A 593 -17.74 47.08 -5.61
CA ARG A 593 -16.94 48.08 -4.87
C ARG A 593 -15.64 48.50 -5.55
N TYR A 594 -15.16 47.77 -6.56
CA TYR A 594 -13.98 48.14 -7.35
C TYR A 594 -14.32 48.86 -8.64
N ILE A 595 -15.59 48.97 -8.98
CA ILE A 595 -16.08 49.54 -10.22
C ILE A 595 -16.68 50.91 -9.91
N VAL A 596 -16.16 51.96 -10.56
CA VAL A 596 -16.56 53.34 -10.30
C VAL A 596 -16.93 54.06 -11.60
N PRO A 597 -17.87 55.03 -11.56
CA PRO A 597 -18.19 55.83 -12.74
C PRO A 597 -16.98 56.54 -13.35
N LEU A 598 -17.00 56.77 -14.67
CA LEU A 598 -15.92 57.44 -15.42
C LEU A 598 -15.52 58.83 -14.88
N ASN A 599 -16.45 59.55 -14.25
CA ASN A 599 -16.24 60.91 -13.74
C ASN A 599 -15.71 60.96 -12.29
N SER A 600 -15.44 59.81 -11.67
CA SER A 600 -15.00 59.73 -10.28
C SER A 600 -13.53 60.14 -10.10
N ASN A 601 -13.22 60.86 -9.03
CA ASN A 601 -11.84 61.23 -8.70
C ASN A 601 -11.07 60.03 -8.10
N VAL A 602 -10.40 59.29 -8.98
CA VAL A 602 -9.68 58.06 -8.66
C VAL A 602 -8.63 58.24 -7.56
N LYS A 603 -7.96 59.40 -7.49
CA LYS A 603 -6.90 59.65 -6.49
C LYS A 603 -7.44 59.77 -5.08
N GLU A 604 -8.55 60.49 -4.89
CA GLU A 604 -9.21 60.62 -3.58
C GLU A 604 -9.74 59.27 -3.10
N ILE A 605 -10.34 58.48 -4.00
CA ILE A 605 -10.85 57.15 -3.68
C ILE A 605 -9.72 56.22 -3.20
N PHE A 606 -8.54 56.24 -3.82
CA PHE A 606 -7.42 55.41 -3.36
C PHE A 606 -6.82 55.87 -2.02
N GLN A 607 -6.93 57.14 -1.65
CA GLN A 607 -6.46 57.63 -0.35
C GLN A 607 -7.33 57.11 0.80
N GLU A 608 -8.66 57.10 0.61
CA GLU A 608 -9.61 56.59 1.60
C GLU A 608 -9.64 55.06 1.66
N ARG A 609 -9.30 54.37 0.56
CA ARG A 609 -9.43 52.92 0.46
C ARG A 609 -8.28 52.16 1.12
N ASP A 610 -8.66 51.07 1.78
CA ASP A 610 -7.74 50.08 2.31
C ASP A 610 -7.00 49.29 1.22
N VAL A 611 -5.81 48.81 1.59
CA VAL A 611 -4.93 48.02 0.72
C VAL A 611 -5.46 46.59 0.67
N VAL A 612 -5.55 46.04 -0.54
CA VAL A 612 -5.98 44.65 -0.71
C VAL A 612 -4.83 43.70 -0.35
N THR A 613 -5.17 42.59 0.30
CA THR A 613 -4.18 41.57 0.66
C THR A 613 -3.62 40.85 -0.57
N PRO A 614 -2.34 40.46 -0.55
CA PRO A 614 -1.70 39.76 -1.67
C PRO A 614 -2.18 38.32 -1.81
N PHE A 615 -1.98 37.73 -2.99
CA PHE A 615 -2.40 36.36 -3.27
C PHE A 615 -1.41 35.35 -2.69
N LYS A 616 -1.86 34.65 -1.64
CA LYS A 616 -1.10 33.63 -0.93
C LYS A 616 -1.26 32.25 -1.57
N LYS A 617 -0.41 31.29 -1.16
CA LYS A 617 -0.45 29.90 -1.64
C LYS A 617 -1.85 29.26 -1.58
N GLY A 618 -2.57 29.43 -0.48
CA GLY A 618 -3.91 28.85 -0.30
C GLY A 618 -4.90 29.35 -1.35
N PHE A 619 -4.91 30.66 -1.59
CA PHE A 619 -5.79 31.28 -2.59
C PHE A 619 -5.43 30.83 -4.02
N LEU A 620 -4.14 30.75 -4.37
CA LEU A 620 -3.71 30.20 -5.66
C LEU A 620 -4.18 28.74 -5.86
N GLY A 621 -4.18 27.93 -4.79
CA GLY A 621 -4.75 26.59 -4.81
C GLY A 621 -6.24 26.57 -5.14
N ASN A 622 -7.01 27.49 -4.55
CA ASN A 622 -8.45 27.63 -4.83
C ASN A 622 -8.72 28.08 -6.27
N VAL A 623 -7.92 28.99 -6.81
CA VAL A 623 -7.99 29.41 -8.23
C VAL A 623 -7.78 28.20 -9.15
N ILE A 624 -6.78 27.36 -8.88
CA ILE A 624 -6.53 26.15 -9.68
C ILE A 624 -7.70 25.17 -9.58
N ALA A 625 -8.26 24.97 -8.39
CA ALA A 625 -9.39 24.08 -8.17
C ALA A 625 -10.64 24.52 -8.95
N GLU A 626 -10.95 25.82 -8.94
CA GLU A 626 -12.12 26.37 -9.65
C GLU A 626 -11.93 26.32 -11.17
N VAL A 627 -10.74 26.68 -11.68
CA VAL A 627 -10.42 26.55 -13.10
C VAL A 627 -10.53 25.09 -13.56
N PHE A 628 -10.11 24.13 -12.74
CA PHE A 628 -10.26 22.71 -13.03
C PHE A 628 -11.73 22.26 -13.02
N LYS A 629 -12.54 22.76 -12.06
CA LYS A 629 -13.98 22.46 -11.97
C LYS A 629 -14.70 22.86 -13.26
N ILE A 630 -14.45 24.09 -13.74
CA ILE A 630 -15.12 24.72 -14.89
C ILE A 630 -14.54 24.21 -16.22
N PHE A 631 -13.23 24.36 -16.44
CA PHE A 631 -12.61 24.16 -17.76
C PHE A 631 -11.94 22.80 -17.96
N LYS A 632 -11.90 21.95 -16.92
CA LYS A 632 -11.26 20.63 -16.95
C LYS A 632 -9.76 20.70 -17.28
N ILE A 633 -9.19 19.59 -17.73
CA ILE A 633 -7.75 19.31 -17.71
C ILE A 633 -6.91 20.27 -18.57
N SER A 634 -7.26 20.44 -19.86
CA SER A 634 -6.38 21.11 -20.84
C SER A 634 -6.10 22.57 -20.50
N GLU A 635 -7.16 23.34 -20.22
CA GLU A 635 -7.02 24.76 -19.91
C GLU A 635 -6.36 24.98 -18.55
N THR A 636 -6.62 24.12 -17.56
CA THR A 636 -5.89 24.16 -16.27
C THR A 636 -4.40 23.93 -16.47
N SER A 637 -4.00 22.94 -17.28
CA SER A 637 -2.57 22.66 -17.54
C SER A 637 -1.87 23.84 -18.22
N LYS A 638 -2.48 24.45 -19.25
CA LYS A 638 -1.94 25.65 -19.91
C LYS A 638 -1.85 26.85 -18.96
N MET A 639 -2.84 27.04 -18.10
CA MET A 639 -2.86 28.11 -17.10
C MET A 639 -1.76 27.90 -16.05
N LEU A 640 -1.52 26.67 -15.59
CA LEU A 640 -0.45 26.33 -14.66
C LEU A 640 0.94 26.66 -15.22
N ASP A 641 1.20 26.35 -16.50
CA ASP A 641 2.47 26.69 -17.15
C ASP A 641 2.68 28.20 -17.26
N ARG A 642 1.61 28.96 -17.57
CA ARG A 642 1.64 30.44 -17.55
C ARG A 642 1.88 30.99 -16.15
N MET A 643 1.19 30.47 -15.13
CA MET A 643 1.36 30.87 -13.73
C MET A 643 2.77 30.59 -13.21
N LYS A 644 3.35 29.45 -13.58
CA LYS A 644 4.75 29.10 -13.29
C LYS A 644 5.72 30.11 -13.89
N ALA A 645 5.59 30.40 -15.19
CA ALA A 645 6.46 31.33 -15.89
C ALA A 645 6.36 32.75 -15.30
N LEU A 646 5.15 33.18 -14.97
CA LEU A 646 4.87 34.46 -14.33
C LEU A 646 5.55 34.53 -12.94
N GLY A 647 5.34 33.51 -12.11
CA GLY A 647 5.92 33.41 -10.78
C GLY A 647 7.45 33.50 -10.81
N PHE A 648 8.13 32.73 -11.66
CA PHE A 648 9.60 32.80 -11.76
C PHE A 648 10.12 34.14 -12.28
N LYS A 649 9.44 34.74 -13.26
CA LYS A 649 9.84 36.04 -13.81
C LYS A 649 9.79 37.13 -12.75
N TYR A 650 8.69 37.21 -12.01
CA TYR A 650 8.49 38.26 -11.01
C TYR A 650 9.19 37.98 -9.69
N SER A 651 9.45 36.72 -9.31
CA SER A 651 10.33 36.42 -8.17
C SER A 651 11.76 36.86 -8.43
N THR A 652 12.27 36.64 -9.64
CA THR A 652 13.60 37.10 -10.07
C THR A 652 13.67 38.63 -10.06
N LYS A 653 12.63 39.31 -10.58
CA LYS A 653 12.56 40.78 -10.60
C LYS A 653 12.45 41.39 -9.20
N ALA A 654 11.80 40.72 -8.27
CA ALA A 654 11.63 41.17 -6.90
C ALA A 654 12.98 41.27 -6.14
N GLY A 655 13.99 40.49 -6.54
CA GLY A 655 15.33 40.55 -5.93
C GLY A 655 15.31 40.17 -4.45
N ILE A 656 14.44 39.24 -4.04
CA ILE A 656 14.33 38.81 -2.66
C ILE A 656 15.64 38.17 -2.20
N THR A 657 16.15 38.65 -1.07
CA THR A 657 17.41 38.21 -0.48
C THR A 657 17.22 37.89 0.99
N VAL A 658 18.23 37.32 1.63
CA VAL A 658 18.25 37.12 3.08
C VAL A 658 19.57 37.64 3.63
N GLY A 659 19.47 38.59 4.56
CA GLY A 659 20.58 39.15 5.28
C GLY A 659 20.42 38.98 6.79
N VAL A 660 21.55 39.06 7.50
CA VAL A 660 21.57 39.08 8.97
C VAL A 660 20.83 40.31 9.53
N ALA A 661 20.73 41.39 8.73
CA ALA A 661 19.99 42.60 9.05
C ALA A 661 18.46 42.43 9.00
N ASP A 662 17.96 41.49 8.19
CA ASP A 662 16.51 41.21 8.08
C ASP A 662 15.98 40.46 9.31
N ILE A 663 16.88 39.82 10.07
CA ILE A 663 16.57 39.07 11.28
C ILE A 663 16.62 40.04 12.47
N VAL A 664 15.51 40.72 12.71
CA VAL A 664 15.35 41.66 13.82
C VAL A 664 15.08 40.90 15.12
N VAL A 665 15.97 41.05 16.11
CA VAL A 665 15.79 40.49 17.45
C VAL A 665 14.88 41.43 18.25
N LEU A 666 13.92 40.85 18.97
CA LEU A 666 12.98 41.59 19.81
C LEU A 666 13.73 42.33 20.95
N PRO A 667 13.65 43.68 21.05
CA PRO A 667 14.34 44.44 22.11
C PRO A 667 13.83 44.08 23.51
N GLU A 668 12.52 43.94 23.67
CA GLU A 668 11.82 43.63 24.92
C GLU A 668 12.07 42.19 25.42
N LYS A 669 12.75 41.35 24.63
CA LYS A 669 13.04 39.96 24.97
C LYS A 669 13.71 39.84 26.34
N LYS A 670 14.69 40.69 26.64
CA LYS A 670 15.45 40.63 27.91
C LYS A 670 14.55 40.87 29.13
N GLU A 671 13.57 41.76 28.99
CA GLU A 671 12.61 42.07 30.06
C GLU A 671 11.66 40.90 30.31
N ILE A 672 11.15 40.29 29.24
CA ILE A 672 10.26 39.11 29.32
C ILE A 672 10.99 37.93 29.98
N LEU A 673 12.26 37.70 29.61
CA LEU A 673 13.08 36.64 30.22
C LEU A 673 13.36 36.92 31.71
N ALA A 674 13.64 38.17 32.08
CA ALA A 674 13.86 38.54 33.47
C ALA A 674 12.60 38.34 34.34
N ASP A 675 11.41 38.70 33.83
CA ASP A 675 10.15 38.44 34.53
C ASP A 675 9.86 36.94 34.69
N ALA A 676 10.14 36.14 33.66
CA ALA A 676 10.02 34.69 33.72
C ALA A 676 10.94 34.07 34.79
N GLU A 677 12.20 34.52 34.87
CA GLU A 677 13.15 34.08 35.90
C GLU A 677 12.67 34.45 37.31
N LEU A 678 12.19 35.67 37.53
CA LEU A 678 11.64 36.10 38.82
C LEU A 678 10.42 35.28 39.25
N LYS A 679 9.61 34.80 38.31
CA LYS A 679 8.50 33.89 38.58
C LYS A 679 9.00 32.49 38.94
N VAL A 680 10.00 31.96 38.23
CA VAL A 680 10.63 30.68 38.53
C VAL A 680 11.27 30.69 39.92
N ASP A 681 12.00 31.75 40.28
CA ASP A 681 12.62 31.89 41.60
C ASP A 681 11.58 31.91 42.73
N ARG A 682 10.42 32.52 42.50
CA ARG A 682 9.28 32.47 43.45
C ARG A 682 8.77 31.05 43.64
N VAL A 683 8.62 30.27 42.57
CA VAL A 683 8.19 28.86 42.63
C VAL A 683 9.23 28.02 43.35
N VAL A 684 10.52 28.20 43.05
CA VAL A 684 11.62 27.49 43.76
C VAL A 684 11.64 27.87 45.24
N LYS A 685 11.37 29.13 45.60
CA LYS A 685 11.25 29.57 46.99
C LYS A 685 10.06 28.93 47.72
N GLN A 686 8.92 28.77 47.05
CA GLN A 686 7.75 28.05 47.59
C GLN A 686 8.08 26.57 47.82
N PHE A 687 8.76 25.93 46.88
CA PHE A 687 9.22 24.55 47.01
C PHE A 687 10.21 24.38 48.18
N ARG A 688 11.21 25.26 48.31
CA ARG A 688 12.16 25.24 49.45
C ARG A 688 11.49 25.47 50.80
N ARG A 689 10.32 26.14 50.83
CA ARG A 689 9.49 26.32 52.03
C ARG A 689 8.55 25.13 52.30
N GLY A 690 8.54 24.12 51.43
CA GLY A 690 7.66 22.95 51.54
C GLY A 690 6.20 23.21 51.22
N LEU A 691 5.87 24.30 50.51
CA LEU A 691 4.48 24.67 50.20
C LEU A 691 3.90 23.93 48.97
N ILE A 692 4.78 23.39 48.12
CA ILE A 692 4.43 22.68 46.89
C ILE A 692 5.31 21.44 46.76
N THR A 693 4.83 20.44 46.01
CA THR A 693 5.60 19.23 45.73
C THR A 693 6.59 19.45 44.58
N GLU A 694 7.48 18.49 44.34
CA GLU A 694 8.45 18.56 43.24
C GLU A 694 7.78 18.47 41.86
N GLU A 695 6.72 17.67 41.74
CA GLU A 695 5.94 17.57 40.50
C GLU A 695 5.23 18.90 40.18
N GLU A 696 4.57 19.50 41.18
CA GLU A 696 3.93 20.81 41.02
C GLU A 696 4.95 21.90 40.69
N ARG A 697 6.14 21.85 41.30
CA ARG A 697 7.24 22.77 40.98
C ARG A 697 7.67 22.61 39.52
N TYR A 698 7.91 21.38 39.08
CA TYR A 698 8.35 21.05 37.73
C TYR A 698 7.35 21.58 36.67
N ASP A 699 6.06 21.28 36.84
CA ASP A 699 5.02 21.69 35.89
C ASP A 699 4.85 23.22 35.84
N ARG A 700 4.90 23.89 37.00
CA ARG A 700 4.85 25.36 37.06
C ARG A 700 6.05 26.01 36.38
N VAL A 701 7.26 25.45 36.51
CA VAL A 701 8.45 25.97 35.83
C VAL A 701 8.30 25.84 34.31
N ILE A 702 7.80 24.72 33.82
CA ILE A 702 7.55 24.50 32.40
C ILE A 702 6.49 25.44 31.85
N SER A 703 5.38 25.64 32.59
CA SER A 703 4.30 26.51 32.16
C SER A 703 4.76 27.97 32.05
N ILE A 704 5.59 28.44 33.00
CA ILE A 704 6.16 29.80 32.97
C ILE A 704 7.03 30.00 31.73
N TRP A 705 7.95 29.07 31.45
CA TRP A 705 8.84 29.19 30.30
C TRP A 705 8.12 29.06 28.95
N SER A 706 7.09 28.22 28.88
CA SER A 706 6.26 28.08 27.68
C SER A 706 5.48 29.36 27.40
N ALA A 707 4.82 29.93 28.41
CA ALA A 707 4.11 31.21 28.29
C ALA A 707 5.06 32.35 27.88
N ALA A 708 6.27 32.41 28.43
CA ALA A 708 7.26 33.42 28.04
C ALA A 708 7.65 33.31 26.56
N LYS A 709 7.81 32.08 26.05
CA LYS A 709 8.10 31.83 24.63
C LYS A 709 6.95 32.28 23.72
N ASP A 710 5.70 32.00 24.11
CA ASP A 710 4.53 32.35 23.32
C ASP A 710 4.36 33.88 23.22
N VAL A 711 4.58 34.61 24.33
CA VAL A 711 4.59 36.08 24.34
C VAL A 711 5.71 36.64 23.45
N ILE A 712 6.90 36.03 23.48
CA ILE A 712 8.01 36.43 22.59
C ILE A 712 7.61 36.19 21.12
N GLN A 713 6.99 35.06 20.80
CA GLN A 713 6.54 34.75 19.43
C GLN A 713 5.52 35.78 18.93
N GLU A 714 4.50 36.10 19.72
CA GLU A 714 3.45 37.05 19.35
C GLU A 714 4.03 38.45 19.08
N LYS A 715 4.83 38.99 20.01
CA LYS A 715 5.46 40.31 19.86
C LYS A 715 6.43 40.36 18.69
N LEU A 716 7.21 39.29 18.49
CA LEU A 716 8.15 39.20 17.39
C LEU A 716 7.44 39.25 16.03
N MET A 717 6.31 38.56 15.88
CA MET A 717 5.51 38.59 14.65
C MET A 717 4.90 39.95 14.38
N GLY A 718 4.52 40.70 15.42
CA GLY A 718 4.01 42.07 15.29
C GLY A 718 5.08 43.12 14.96
N THR A 719 6.36 42.83 15.21
CA THR A 719 7.48 43.79 15.02
C THR A 719 8.01 43.81 13.58
N LEU A 720 7.74 42.77 12.79
CA LEU A 720 8.25 42.64 11.43
C LEU A 720 7.54 43.56 10.44
N ASP A 721 8.31 44.27 9.62
CA ASP A 721 7.77 45.01 8.47
C ASP A 721 7.24 44.03 7.41
N LYS A 722 6.12 44.41 6.76
CA LYS A 722 5.47 43.65 5.69
C LYS A 722 6.36 43.47 4.46
N LEU A 723 7.28 44.41 4.21
CA LEU A 723 8.25 44.35 3.11
C LEU A 723 9.53 43.58 3.47
N ASN A 724 9.68 43.12 4.71
CA ASN A 724 10.83 42.30 5.08
C ASN A 724 10.81 40.97 4.29
N PRO A 725 11.91 40.57 3.62
CA PRO A 725 12.01 39.30 2.91
C PRO A 725 11.60 38.08 3.72
N ILE A 726 12.00 37.99 4.98
CA ILE A 726 11.68 36.87 5.87
C ILE A 726 10.18 36.83 6.15
N PHE A 727 9.57 38.00 6.38
CA PHE A 727 8.13 38.10 6.58
C PHE A 727 7.37 37.68 5.31
N MET A 728 7.77 38.19 4.14
CA MET A 728 7.12 37.83 2.86
C MET A 728 7.21 36.33 2.55
N MET A 729 8.36 35.68 2.80
CA MET A 729 8.51 34.23 2.61
C MET A 729 7.58 33.41 3.53
N SER A 730 7.43 33.86 4.78
CA SER A 730 6.56 33.22 5.78
C SER A 730 5.07 33.48 5.49
N ASP A 731 4.69 34.75 5.27
CA ASP A 731 3.28 35.16 5.08
C ASP A 731 2.70 34.65 3.75
N SER A 732 3.49 34.60 2.69
CA SER A 732 3.07 34.04 1.39
C SER A 732 2.76 32.54 1.46
N GLY A 733 3.29 31.84 2.48
CA GLY A 733 3.25 30.39 2.58
C GLY A 733 4.23 29.67 1.66
N ALA A 734 5.22 30.39 1.12
CA ALA A 734 6.28 29.81 0.28
C ALA A 734 7.21 28.91 1.10
N ARG A 735 7.75 29.43 2.21
CA ARG A 735 8.58 28.67 3.18
C ARG A 735 8.73 29.43 4.50
N GLY A 736 8.62 28.69 5.61
CA GLY A 736 8.76 29.24 6.96
C GLY A 736 7.42 29.27 7.71
N ASN A 737 7.49 29.29 9.03
CA ASN A 737 6.35 29.47 9.92
C ASN A 737 6.79 30.34 11.10
N ALA A 738 5.82 30.86 11.87
CA ALA A 738 6.09 31.71 13.02
C ALA A 738 7.03 31.03 14.05
N SER A 739 6.84 29.73 14.31
CA SER A 739 7.67 28.96 15.25
C SER A 739 9.15 28.91 14.85
N ASN A 740 9.44 28.72 13.56
CA ASN A 740 10.81 28.72 13.03
C ASN A 740 11.43 30.12 13.17
N PHE A 741 10.63 31.17 12.96
CA PHE A 741 11.10 32.55 13.12
C PHE A 741 11.39 32.88 14.59
N THR A 742 10.55 32.41 15.52
CA THR A 742 10.81 32.52 16.97
C THR A 742 12.13 31.85 17.35
N GLN A 743 12.49 30.71 16.77
CA GLN A 743 13.79 30.08 17.03
C GLN A 743 14.96 30.88 16.45
N LEU A 744 14.75 31.56 15.31
CA LEU A 744 15.78 32.34 14.63
C LEU A 744 16.11 33.64 15.35
N ALA A 745 15.10 34.39 15.79
CA ALA A 745 15.26 35.75 16.34
C ALA A 745 14.70 35.96 17.77
N GLY A 746 13.89 35.03 18.27
CA GLY A 746 13.25 35.09 19.59
C GLY A 746 14.02 34.27 20.63
N MET A 747 13.58 33.04 20.87
CA MET A 747 14.27 32.07 21.71
C MET A 747 13.98 30.65 21.24
N ARG A 748 14.88 29.69 21.52
CA ARG A 748 14.62 28.29 21.14
C ARG A 748 13.62 27.61 22.08
N GLY A 749 13.66 27.93 23.38
CA GLY A 749 12.73 27.41 24.38
C GLY A 749 13.19 26.10 25.04
N LEU A 750 12.22 25.37 25.57
CA LEU A 750 12.44 24.10 26.28
C LEU A 750 12.78 22.95 25.31
N MET A 751 13.63 22.02 25.77
CA MET A 751 14.04 20.82 25.02
C MET A 751 13.65 19.56 25.78
N ALA A 752 13.29 18.51 25.05
CA ALA A 752 13.05 17.19 25.64
C ALA A 752 14.35 16.38 25.72
N ASN A 753 14.51 15.62 26.79
CA ASN A 753 15.54 14.59 26.89
C ASN A 753 15.17 13.36 26.03
N PRO A 754 16.08 12.38 25.86
CA PRO A 754 15.80 11.18 25.06
C PRO A 754 14.57 10.38 25.56
N SER A 755 14.28 10.42 26.85
CA SER A 755 13.12 9.78 27.47
C SER A 755 11.81 10.56 27.28
N GLY A 756 11.84 11.76 26.71
CA GLY A 756 10.66 12.61 26.49
C GLY A 756 10.32 13.56 27.64
N ARG A 757 11.05 13.52 28.77
CA ARG A 757 10.89 14.49 29.86
C ARG A 757 11.52 15.83 29.44
N ILE A 758 10.80 16.92 29.67
CA ILE A 758 11.27 18.27 29.34
C ILE A 758 12.39 18.67 30.31
N ILE A 759 13.48 19.21 29.78
CA ILE A 759 14.60 19.74 30.56
C ILE A 759 14.20 21.11 31.08
N GLU A 760 14.28 21.30 32.39
CA GLU A 760 13.84 22.52 33.09
C GLU A 760 14.65 23.76 32.71
N LEU A 761 15.91 23.59 32.31
CA LEU A 761 16.78 24.67 31.85
C LEU A 761 16.43 25.00 30.39
N PRO A 762 15.76 26.14 30.10
CA PRO A 762 15.42 26.52 28.73
C PRO A 762 16.65 27.04 27.99
N ILE A 763 16.58 26.98 26.66
CA ILE A 763 17.52 27.68 25.78
C ILE A 763 16.97 29.09 25.56
N LYS A 764 17.63 30.08 26.17
CA LYS A 764 17.23 31.51 26.14
C LYS A 764 17.70 32.20 24.87
N SER A 765 18.83 31.74 24.34
CA SER A 765 19.42 32.27 23.12
C SER A 765 18.65 31.84 21.87
N SER A 766 18.69 32.70 20.85
CA SER A 766 18.24 32.42 19.49
C SER A 766 19.42 32.01 18.59
N PHE A 767 19.15 31.52 17.39
CA PHE A 767 20.22 31.24 16.42
C PHE A 767 20.96 32.51 15.98
N ARG A 768 20.29 33.66 15.96
CA ARG A 768 20.89 34.95 15.60
C ARG A 768 21.89 35.46 16.63
N GLU A 769 21.62 35.21 17.91
CA GLU A 769 22.52 35.59 19.02
C GLU A 769 23.64 34.58 19.22
N GLY A 770 23.40 33.32 18.88
CA GLY A 770 24.33 32.21 19.06
C GLY A 770 24.04 31.43 20.34
N LEU A 771 24.24 30.11 20.28
CA LEU A 771 24.01 29.19 21.40
C LEU A 771 25.30 29.00 22.19
N THR A 772 25.19 28.94 23.52
CA THR A 772 26.32 28.47 24.35
C THR A 772 26.58 26.97 24.14
N VAL A 773 27.76 26.49 24.53
CA VAL A 773 28.12 25.06 24.39
C VAL A 773 27.11 24.15 25.12
N LEU A 774 26.64 24.56 26.30
CA LEU A 774 25.66 23.80 27.08
C LEU A 774 24.29 23.77 26.39
N GLU A 775 23.79 24.91 25.94
CA GLU A 775 22.52 25.00 25.19
C GLU A 775 22.57 24.17 23.91
N TYR A 776 23.69 24.26 23.18
CA TYR A 776 23.89 23.48 21.96
C TYR A 776 23.86 21.97 22.26
N PHE A 777 24.57 21.53 23.31
CA PHE A 777 24.57 20.14 23.74
C PHE A 777 23.17 19.63 24.11
N ILE A 778 22.43 20.38 24.93
CA ILE A 778 21.04 20.05 25.31
C ILE A 778 20.16 19.88 24.05
N SER A 779 20.37 20.75 23.06
CA SER A 779 19.62 20.73 21.82
C SER A 779 19.87 19.51 20.93
N THR A 780 21.00 18.81 21.12
CA THR A 780 21.36 17.62 20.34
C THR A 780 20.50 16.40 20.69
N HIS A 781 19.97 16.32 21.92
CA HIS A 781 19.17 15.18 22.37
C HIS A 781 17.91 15.01 21.52
N GLY A 782 17.13 16.09 21.36
CA GLY A 782 15.94 16.10 20.52
C GLY A 782 16.25 15.84 19.04
N ALA A 783 17.30 16.49 18.51
CA ALA A 783 17.70 16.34 17.11
C ALA A 783 18.12 14.90 16.77
N ARG A 784 18.97 14.27 17.61
CA ARG A 784 19.43 12.90 17.38
C ARG A 784 18.30 11.88 17.49
N LYS A 785 17.39 12.06 18.45
CA LYS A 785 16.18 11.23 18.57
C LYS A 785 15.31 11.35 17.32
N GLY A 786 15.08 12.57 16.83
CA GLY A 786 14.32 12.82 15.60
C GLY A 786 14.91 12.13 14.38
N LEU A 787 16.24 12.20 14.19
CA LEU A 787 16.93 11.52 13.09
C LEU A 787 16.85 9.99 13.19
N ALA A 788 17.06 9.43 14.38
CA ALA A 788 16.97 7.99 14.60
C ALA A 788 15.55 7.44 14.36
N ASP A 789 14.53 8.15 14.85
CA ASP A 789 13.13 7.79 14.65
C ASP A 789 12.73 7.88 13.17
N THR A 790 13.18 8.93 12.46
CA THR A 790 12.91 9.09 11.02
C THR A 790 13.51 7.92 10.23
N ALA A 791 14.73 7.49 10.56
CA ALA A 791 15.37 6.35 9.93
C ALA A 791 14.66 5.01 10.21
N LEU A 792 14.18 4.79 11.45
CA LEU A 792 13.53 3.54 11.85
C LEU A 792 12.07 3.46 11.36
N LYS A 793 11.26 4.49 11.62
CA LYS A 793 9.81 4.48 11.38
C LYS A 793 9.42 4.53 9.91
N THR A 794 10.33 4.94 9.02
CA THR A 794 10.13 4.83 7.56
C THR A 794 9.91 3.38 7.11
N ALA A 795 10.53 2.40 7.79
CA ALA A 795 10.29 0.98 7.48
C ALA A 795 8.89 0.51 7.90
N ASP A 796 8.37 1.03 9.02
CA ASP A 796 7.08 0.64 9.60
C ASP A 796 5.89 1.14 8.78
N SER A 797 5.96 2.38 8.29
CA SER A 797 4.95 2.95 7.39
C SER A 797 4.88 2.17 6.08
N GLY A 798 6.02 1.90 5.43
CA GLY A 798 6.06 1.06 4.23
C GLY A 798 5.54 -0.37 4.47
N TYR A 799 5.75 -0.93 5.66
CA TYR A 799 5.20 -2.23 6.03
C TYR A 799 3.69 -2.19 6.28
N LEU A 800 3.14 -1.10 6.83
CA LEU A 800 1.68 -0.90 6.94
C LEU A 800 1.05 -0.79 5.55
N THR A 801 1.55 0.07 4.67
CA THR A 801 1.05 0.25 3.31
C THR A 801 1.01 -1.08 2.57
N ARG A 802 2.07 -1.88 2.70
CA ARG A 802 2.12 -3.23 2.13
C ARG A 802 0.97 -4.12 2.64
N ARG A 803 0.73 -4.16 3.96
CA ARG A 803 -0.36 -4.97 4.55
C ARG A 803 -1.73 -4.52 4.06
N LEU A 804 -1.94 -3.20 3.92
CA LEU A 804 -3.18 -2.65 3.39
C LEU A 804 -3.40 -3.06 1.92
N VAL A 805 -2.36 -2.96 1.08
CA VAL A 805 -2.43 -3.40 -0.33
C VAL A 805 -2.68 -4.90 -0.41
N ASP A 806 -2.02 -5.71 0.42
CA ASP A 806 -2.20 -7.16 0.43
C ASP A 806 -3.64 -7.59 0.78
N VAL A 807 -4.35 -6.82 1.61
CA VAL A 807 -5.77 -7.03 1.94
C VAL A 807 -6.72 -6.58 0.84
N ALA A 808 -6.45 -5.44 0.21
CA ALA A 808 -7.43 -4.76 -0.63
C ALA A 808 -7.17 -4.85 -2.14
N GLN A 809 -6.10 -5.51 -2.56
CA GLN A 809 -5.72 -5.65 -3.97
C GLN A 809 -6.80 -6.29 -4.87
N ASP A 810 -7.71 -7.08 -4.32
CA ASP A 810 -8.78 -7.76 -5.07
C ASP A 810 -10.05 -6.90 -5.19
N VAL A 811 -10.06 -5.70 -4.58
CA VAL A 811 -11.19 -4.79 -4.60
C VAL A 811 -11.11 -3.87 -5.82
N ILE A 812 -11.89 -4.22 -6.83
CA ILE A 812 -12.06 -3.48 -8.08
C ILE A 812 -13.51 -3.06 -8.26
N VAL A 813 -13.77 -2.04 -9.08
CA VAL A 813 -15.13 -1.73 -9.51
C VAL A 813 -15.58 -2.74 -10.56
N ARG A 814 -16.64 -3.52 -10.32
CA ARG A 814 -17.09 -4.56 -11.27
C ARG A 814 -18.39 -4.23 -11.99
N ASP A 815 -19.35 -3.70 -11.25
CA ASP A 815 -20.71 -3.47 -11.73
C ASP A 815 -21.05 -1.99 -11.70
N ASP A 816 -21.97 -1.55 -12.55
CA ASP A 816 -22.48 -0.17 -12.51
C ASP A 816 -23.41 0.05 -11.30
N ASP A 817 -24.27 -0.91 -10.99
CA ASP A 817 -25.15 -0.90 -9.82
C ASP A 817 -25.30 -2.32 -9.24
N CYS A 818 -25.17 -2.46 -7.92
CA CYS A 818 -25.33 -3.75 -7.23
C CYS A 818 -26.78 -4.07 -6.85
N GLY A 819 -27.71 -3.11 -6.99
CA GLY A 819 -29.14 -3.31 -6.67
C GLY A 819 -29.45 -3.39 -5.17
N THR A 820 -28.55 -2.92 -4.31
CA THR A 820 -28.74 -2.96 -2.85
C THR A 820 -29.82 -1.97 -2.40
N ASP A 821 -30.72 -2.45 -1.53
CA ASP A 821 -31.75 -1.65 -0.84
C ASP A 821 -31.30 -1.10 0.53
N ARG A 822 -29.98 -1.06 0.79
CA ARG A 822 -29.40 -0.63 2.08
C ARG A 822 -28.57 0.64 1.90
N GLY A 823 -28.90 1.69 2.64
CA GLY A 823 -28.13 2.93 2.74
C GLY A 823 -27.39 3.05 4.07
N LEU A 824 -26.46 4.00 4.14
CA LEU A 824 -25.77 4.43 5.36
C LEU A 824 -26.25 5.84 5.72
N ASP A 825 -26.74 6.01 6.94
CA ASP A 825 -27.07 7.33 7.47
C ASP A 825 -25.78 8.02 7.93
N ILE A 826 -25.53 9.23 7.41
CA ILE A 826 -24.33 10.01 7.73
C ILE A 826 -24.70 11.36 8.35
N ALA A 827 -23.85 11.81 9.26
CA ALA A 827 -23.90 13.12 9.91
C ALA A 827 -22.48 13.69 10.06
N ALA A 828 -22.35 14.96 10.46
CA ALA A 828 -21.03 15.54 10.77
C ALA A 828 -20.35 14.76 11.92
N ILE A 829 -19.05 14.49 11.79
CA ILE A 829 -18.29 13.78 12.82
C ILE A 829 -17.80 14.82 13.84
N LYS A 830 -18.25 14.68 15.09
CA LYS A 830 -17.90 15.57 16.20
C LYS A 830 -17.21 14.80 17.32
N ASP A 831 -16.24 15.43 17.96
CA ASP A 831 -15.59 14.94 19.19
C ASP A 831 -15.78 15.99 20.30
N GLY A 832 -16.79 15.78 21.14
CA GLY A 832 -17.27 16.82 22.05
C GLY A 832 -17.81 18.02 21.27
N THR A 833 -17.11 19.15 21.36
CA THR A 833 -17.44 20.40 20.67
C THR A 833 -16.70 20.59 19.34
N GLU A 834 -15.62 19.85 19.10
CA GLU A 834 -14.81 19.99 17.90
C GLU A 834 -15.41 19.21 16.73
N ILE A 835 -15.59 19.87 15.58
CA ILE A 835 -16.03 19.21 14.34
C ILE A 835 -14.79 18.65 13.67
N ILE A 836 -14.66 17.32 13.64
CA ILE A 836 -13.57 16.63 12.94
C ILE A 836 -13.79 16.70 11.43
N GLU A 837 -15.02 16.49 11.00
CA GLU A 837 -15.39 16.49 9.59
C GLU A 837 -16.80 17.02 9.38
N SER A 838 -16.93 17.98 8.46
CA SER A 838 -18.18 18.65 8.11
C SER A 838 -19.13 17.69 7.39
N LEU A 839 -20.43 17.99 7.39
CA LEU A 839 -21.37 17.21 6.59
C LEU A 839 -21.11 17.40 5.09
N TYR A 840 -20.73 18.62 4.67
CA TYR A 840 -20.34 18.96 3.31
C TYR A 840 -19.26 18.00 2.76
N ASP A 841 -18.13 17.86 3.46
CA ASP A 841 -17.00 17.05 2.99
C ASP A 841 -17.36 15.57 2.85
N ARG A 842 -18.29 15.07 3.67
CA ARG A 842 -18.74 13.67 3.63
C ARG A 842 -19.73 13.39 2.50
N LEU A 843 -20.50 14.39 2.08
CA LEU A 843 -21.51 14.28 1.02
C LEU A 843 -20.91 14.37 -0.38
N VAL A 844 -19.92 15.24 -0.59
CA VAL A 844 -19.37 15.52 -1.92
C VAL A 844 -18.88 14.24 -2.63
N GLY A 845 -19.41 14.00 -3.83
CA GLY A 845 -19.03 12.86 -4.67
C GLY A 845 -19.60 11.51 -4.22
N ARG A 846 -20.68 11.50 -3.42
CA ARG A 846 -21.46 10.30 -3.06
C ARG A 846 -22.81 10.28 -3.78
N PHE A 847 -23.40 9.08 -3.87
CA PHE A 847 -24.76 8.92 -4.38
C PHE A 847 -25.76 8.89 -3.24
N ILE A 848 -26.87 9.62 -3.40
CA ILE A 848 -27.94 9.64 -2.42
C ILE A 848 -28.79 8.36 -2.50
N PHE A 849 -29.17 7.80 -1.35
CA PHE A 849 -30.02 6.61 -1.29
C PHE A 849 -31.52 6.95 -1.11
N LYS A 850 -31.84 7.98 -0.30
CA LYS A 850 -33.21 8.50 -0.11
C LYS A 850 -33.29 9.94 -0.61
N THR A 851 -34.34 10.27 -1.36
CA THR A 851 -34.60 11.65 -1.80
C THR A 851 -34.60 12.62 -0.61
N VAL A 852 -33.89 13.73 -0.75
CA VAL A 852 -33.77 14.76 0.29
C VAL A 852 -34.70 15.92 -0.08
N TYR A 853 -35.47 16.38 0.91
CA TYR A 853 -36.40 17.49 0.77
C TYR A 853 -35.92 18.66 1.63
N HIS A 854 -36.15 19.88 1.17
CA HIS A 854 -35.93 21.07 1.99
C HIS A 854 -36.91 21.07 3.18
N PRO A 855 -36.46 21.34 4.42
CA PRO A 855 -37.31 21.22 5.61
C PRO A 855 -38.51 22.17 5.61
N GLU A 856 -38.35 23.39 5.11
CA GLU A 856 -39.41 24.41 5.07
C GLU A 856 -40.26 24.35 3.79
N THR A 857 -39.64 24.44 2.60
CA THR A 857 -40.35 24.51 1.31
C THR A 857 -40.89 23.16 0.82
N LYS A 858 -40.36 22.04 1.34
CA LYS A 858 -40.62 20.66 0.87
C LYS A 858 -40.24 20.41 -0.59
N GLU A 859 -39.45 21.29 -1.20
CA GLU A 859 -38.91 21.06 -2.54
C GLU A 859 -37.86 19.96 -2.51
N VAL A 860 -37.74 19.22 -3.62
CA VAL A 860 -36.74 18.16 -3.76
C VAL A 860 -35.41 18.80 -4.10
N ILE A 861 -34.44 18.69 -3.18
CA ILE A 861 -33.06 19.15 -3.41
C ILE A 861 -32.34 18.16 -4.33
N ILE A 862 -32.42 16.85 -4.01
CA ILE A 862 -31.79 15.79 -4.80
C ILE A 862 -32.61 14.50 -4.79
N GLY A 863 -32.77 13.88 -5.98
CA GLY A 863 -33.51 12.64 -6.18
C GLY A 863 -32.69 11.37 -5.90
N LYS A 864 -33.35 10.27 -5.56
CA LYS A 864 -32.72 8.95 -5.32
C LYS A 864 -31.74 8.56 -6.45
N ASN A 865 -30.58 8.03 -6.07
CA ASN A 865 -29.50 7.58 -6.96
C ASN A 865 -28.87 8.69 -7.84
N GLN A 866 -28.97 9.96 -7.45
CA GLN A 866 -28.20 11.04 -8.06
C GLN A 866 -26.89 11.30 -7.30
N LEU A 867 -25.87 11.79 -8.02
CA LEU A 867 -24.57 12.15 -7.46
C LEU A 867 -24.65 13.54 -6.82
N ILE A 868 -24.11 13.66 -5.61
CA ILE A 868 -24.03 14.94 -4.90
C ILE A 868 -22.78 15.70 -5.40
N THR A 869 -23.01 16.83 -6.06
CA THR A 869 -21.96 17.79 -6.44
C THR A 869 -21.68 18.78 -5.31
N GLU A 870 -20.61 19.57 -5.43
CA GLU A 870 -20.26 20.61 -4.45
C GLU A 870 -21.39 21.61 -4.22
N ASP A 871 -22.10 22.00 -5.30
CA ASP A 871 -23.15 23.02 -5.22
C ASP A 871 -24.39 22.48 -4.50
N ILE A 872 -24.77 21.22 -4.78
CA ILE A 872 -25.87 20.54 -4.07
C ILE A 872 -25.50 20.27 -2.60
N ALA A 873 -24.23 19.95 -2.31
CA ALA A 873 -23.78 19.73 -0.94
C ALA A 873 -23.89 21.02 -0.10
N LYS A 874 -23.56 22.19 -0.68
CA LYS A 874 -23.77 23.48 -0.02
C LYS A 874 -25.26 23.75 0.21
N GLU A 875 -26.10 23.52 -0.79
CA GLU A 875 -27.55 23.70 -0.65
C GLU A 875 -28.16 22.85 0.48
N ILE A 876 -27.69 21.61 0.65
CA ILE A 876 -28.11 20.74 1.77
C ILE A 876 -27.67 21.30 3.13
N GLU A 877 -26.44 21.83 3.21
CA GLU A 877 -25.89 22.40 4.44
C GLU A 877 -26.59 23.72 4.81
N ASP A 878 -26.81 24.60 3.83
CA ASP A 878 -27.52 25.88 3.97
C ASP A 878 -28.98 25.69 4.35
N ALA A 879 -29.62 24.60 3.89
CA ALA A 879 -30.97 24.20 4.31
C ALA A 879 -31.04 23.69 5.76
N GLY A 880 -29.92 23.56 6.47
CA GLY A 880 -29.87 23.15 7.87
C GLY A 880 -30.11 21.65 8.12
N ILE A 881 -29.90 20.80 7.12
CA ILE A 881 -30.12 19.35 7.21
C ILE A 881 -28.96 18.70 7.97
N VAL A 882 -29.27 17.97 9.05
CA VAL A 882 -28.24 17.42 9.97
C VAL A 882 -27.79 16.00 9.57
N GLY A 883 -28.63 15.25 8.84
CA GLY A 883 -28.35 13.86 8.49
C GLY A 883 -28.98 13.43 7.18
N VAL A 884 -28.24 12.61 6.42
CA VAL A 884 -28.59 12.21 5.06
C VAL A 884 -28.27 10.73 4.84
N THR A 885 -29.13 9.99 4.13
CA THR A 885 -28.88 8.57 3.80
C THR A 885 -28.19 8.45 2.43
N ILE A 886 -26.94 7.98 2.42
CA ILE A 886 -26.13 7.79 1.20
C ILE A 886 -25.92 6.31 0.87
N ARG A 887 -25.48 6.04 -0.37
CA ARG A 887 -24.88 4.76 -0.73
C ARG A 887 -23.41 4.75 -0.33
N SER A 888 -22.95 3.63 0.23
CA SER A 888 -21.57 3.46 0.71
C SER A 888 -21.00 2.12 0.26
N ALA A 889 -19.67 1.99 0.28
CA ALA A 889 -19.01 0.72 0.08
C ALA A 889 -19.40 -0.32 1.15
N PHE A 890 -19.73 0.10 2.38
CA PHE A 890 -20.15 -0.80 3.46
C PHE A 890 -21.37 -1.63 3.12
N THR A 891 -22.36 -1.04 2.45
CA THR A 891 -23.64 -1.70 2.14
C THR A 891 -23.64 -2.41 0.78
N CYS A 892 -22.55 -2.35 0.01
CA CYS A 892 -22.52 -2.88 -1.35
C CYS A 892 -22.59 -4.42 -1.41
N ASP A 893 -23.55 -4.95 -2.20
CA ASP A 893 -23.78 -6.39 -2.38
C ASP A 893 -22.96 -7.03 -3.52
N THR A 894 -22.08 -6.28 -4.20
CA THR A 894 -21.19 -6.85 -5.23
C THR A 894 -20.26 -7.91 -4.60
N ARG A 895 -20.24 -9.11 -5.22
CA ARG A 895 -19.52 -10.31 -4.72
C ARG A 895 -18.02 -10.09 -4.53
N HIS A 896 -17.33 -9.58 -5.56
CA HIS A 896 -15.89 -9.39 -5.57
C HIS A 896 -15.54 -7.97 -6.00
N GLY A 897 -15.67 -7.01 -5.10
CA GLY A 897 -15.42 -5.60 -5.41
C GLY A 897 -16.55 -4.69 -4.96
N VAL A 898 -16.64 -3.52 -5.56
CA VAL A 898 -17.68 -2.50 -5.28
C VAL A 898 -18.34 -2.11 -6.61
N CYS A 899 -19.58 -1.62 -6.58
CA CYS A 899 -20.21 -1.06 -7.78
C CYS A 899 -19.94 0.45 -7.91
N LYS A 900 -20.11 0.99 -9.13
CA LYS A 900 -19.89 2.42 -9.45
C LYS A 900 -20.68 3.34 -8.52
N LYS A 901 -21.98 3.08 -8.33
CA LYS A 901 -22.86 3.92 -7.47
C LYS A 901 -22.54 3.85 -5.98
N CYS A 902 -22.12 2.71 -5.44
CA CYS A 902 -21.75 2.62 -4.02
C CYS A 902 -20.39 3.27 -3.72
N TYR A 903 -19.50 3.37 -4.70
CA TYR A 903 -18.21 4.05 -4.55
C TYR A 903 -18.31 5.57 -4.79
N GLY A 904 -19.05 5.98 -5.82
CA GLY A 904 -19.25 7.38 -6.20
C GLY A 904 -18.14 7.94 -7.09
N ARG A 905 -17.79 9.21 -6.87
CA ARG A 905 -16.79 9.95 -7.64
C ARG A 905 -15.37 9.42 -7.46
N ASN A 906 -14.60 9.36 -8.54
CA ASN A 906 -13.16 9.15 -8.53
C ASN A 906 -12.44 10.46 -8.15
N LEU A 907 -11.74 10.43 -7.03
CA LEU A 907 -11.02 11.60 -6.50
C LEU A 907 -9.82 12.00 -7.39
N ALA A 908 -9.26 11.08 -8.18
CA ALA A 908 -8.12 11.37 -9.04
C ALA A 908 -8.50 12.16 -10.30
N THR A 909 -9.73 12.01 -10.80
CA THR A 909 -10.19 12.64 -12.05
C THR A 909 -11.28 13.68 -11.83
N GLY A 910 -11.98 13.65 -10.70
CA GLY A 910 -13.12 14.52 -10.41
C GLY A 910 -14.44 14.07 -11.07
N SER A 911 -14.43 12.95 -11.78
CA SER A 911 -15.60 12.36 -12.47
C SER A 911 -16.02 11.04 -11.81
N ASP A 912 -17.09 10.42 -12.29
CA ASP A 912 -17.53 9.12 -11.77
C ASP A 912 -16.45 8.05 -11.93
N VAL A 913 -16.44 7.06 -11.03
CA VAL A 913 -15.50 5.94 -11.14
C VAL A 913 -15.85 5.03 -12.32
N GLU A 914 -14.86 4.56 -13.05
CA GLU A 914 -15.08 3.61 -14.13
C GLU A 914 -14.99 2.15 -13.68
N VAL A 915 -15.68 1.28 -14.41
CA VAL A 915 -15.60 -0.16 -14.19
C VAL A 915 -14.18 -0.63 -14.50
N GLY A 916 -13.58 -1.36 -13.56
CA GLY A 916 -12.19 -1.81 -13.63
C GLY A 916 -11.20 -0.98 -12.82
N GLU A 917 -11.62 0.14 -12.22
CA GLU A 917 -10.71 0.91 -11.36
C GLU A 917 -10.31 0.09 -10.12
N ALA A 918 -9.01 0.05 -9.83
CA ALA A 918 -8.43 -0.68 -8.70
C ALA A 918 -8.53 0.13 -7.39
N VAL A 919 -9.77 0.42 -6.97
CA VAL A 919 -10.07 1.29 -5.82
C VAL A 919 -9.48 0.80 -4.49
N GLY A 920 -9.28 -0.52 -4.32
CA GLY A 920 -8.63 -1.06 -3.13
C GLY A 920 -7.14 -0.71 -3.01
N ILE A 921 -6.40 -0.71 -4.13
CA ILE A 921 -4.99 -0.27 -4.15
C ILE A 921 -4.90 1.22 -3.89
N ILE A 922 -5.79 2.02 -4.50
CA ILE A 922 -5.83 3.47 -4.29
C ILE A 922 -6.07 3.77 -2.82
N ALA A 923 -7.09 3.15 -2.21
CA ALA A 923 -7.39 3.31 -0.79
C ALA A 923 -6.21 2.93 0.12
N ALA A 924 -5.57 1.78 -0.15
CA ALA A 924 -4.41 1.34 0.62
C ALA A 924 -3.22 2.30 0.53
N GLN A 925 -2.95 2.86 -0.65
CA GLN A 925 -1.90 3.87 -0.85
C GLN A 925 -2.26 5.21 -0.19
N SER A 926 -3.50 5.67 -0.32
CA SER A 926 -3.98 6.93 0.27
C SER A 926 -3.94 6.92 1.80
N ILE A 927 -4.14 5.76 2.44
CA ILE A 927 -4.00 5.58 3.89
C ILE A 927 -2.52 5.39 4.28
N GLY A 928 -1.76 4.66 3.46
CA GLY A 928 -0.37 4.31 3.74
C GLY A 928 0.64 5.45 3.54
N GLU A 929 0.48 6.28 2.51
CA GLU A 929 1.40 7.39 2.18
C GLU A 929 1.56 8.37 3.34
N PRO A 930 0.48 8.90 3.94
CA PRO A 930 0.59 9.79 5.09
C PRO A 930 1.11 9.08 6.35
N GLY A 931 1.15 7.75 6.39
CA GLY A 931 1.73 6.99 7.49
C GLY A 931 3.19 7.38 7.77
N THR A 932 3.96 7.74 6.73
CA THR A 932 5.31 8.29 6.89
C THR A 932 5.27 9.66 7.60
N GLN A 933 4.34 10.53 7.21
CA GLN A 933 4.16 11.86 7.79
C GLN A 933 3.70 11.79 9.25
N LEU A 934 2.76 10.90 9.57
CA LEU A 934 2.29 10.65 10.94
C LEU A 934 3.45 10.27 11.87
N THR A 935 4.36 9.41 11.40
CA THR A 935 5.54 9.04 12.20
C THR A 935 6.54 10.18 12.40
N MET A 936 6.55 11.14 11.48
CA MET A 936 7.42 12.31 11.50
C MET A 936 6.79 13.55 12.17
N ARG A 937 5.52 13.52 12.61
CA ARG A 937 4.86 14.68 13.27
C ARG A 937 4.56 14.47 14.75
N THR A 938 4.59 13.23 15.25
CA THR A 938 4.48 12.89 16.68
C THR A 938 5.59 13.47 17.58
N PHE A 939 6.40 14.39 17.08
CA PHE A 939 7.53 15.00 17.79
C PHE A 939 7.15 16.20 18.66
N HIS A 940 6.03 16.87 18.38
CA HIS A 940 5.66 18.13 19.06
C HIS A 940 4.83 17.91 20.32
N THR A 941 4.02 16.86 20.37
CA THR A 941 3.39 16.36 21.59
C THR A 941 4.30 15.28 22.17
N GLY A 942 4.89 15.53 23.34
CA GLY A 942 5.79 14.57 23.99
C GLY A 942 5.07 13.26 24.31
N GLY A 943 5.08 12.30 23.37
CA GLY A 943 4.37 11.01 23.47
C GLY A 943 4.89 10.04 24.54
N VAL A 944 5.58 10.53 25.57
CA VAL A 944 5.99 9.78 26.76
C VAL A 944 5.42 10.42 28.05
N ALA A 945 4.94 11.67 27.99
CA ALA A 945 4.37 12.39 29.12
C ALA A 945 2.93 12.76 28.77
N GLY A 946 1.95 11.94 29.16
CA GLY A 946 0.54 12.29 28.93
C GLY A 946 -0.45 11.18 29.22
N ASP A 947 -0.69 10.27 28.29
CA ASP A 947 -1.87 9.41 28.32
C ASP A 947 -1.56 7.94 27.96
N ASP A 948 -2.25 7.00 28.61
CA ASP A 948 -2.22 5.55 28.32
C ASP A 948 -2.82 5.18 26.94
N ILE A 949 -3.17 6.18 26.14
CA ILE A 949 -3.80 6.06 24.81
C ILE A 949 -2.72 6.16 23.73
N THR A 950 -2.71 5.19 22.82
CA THR A 950 -1.78 5.20 21.68
C THR A 950 -2.12 6.34 20.71
N GLN A 951 -1.11 7.09 20.26
CA GLN A 951 -1.26 8.19 19.28
C GLN A 951 -0.50 7.88 17.97
N GLY A 952 -0.86 8.55 16.87
CA GLY A 952 -0.17 8.47 15.59
C GLY A 952 -0.24 7.10 14.90
N LEU A 953 0.85 6.68 14.25
CA LEU A 953 0.89 5.43 13.49
C LEU A 953 0.62 4.17 14.33
N PRO A 954 1.14 4.01 15.57
CA PRO A 954 0.80 2.89 16.44
C PRO A 954 -0.71 2.69 16.64
N ARG A 955 -1.47 3.78 16.78
CA ARG A 955 -2.94 3.72 16.92
C ARG A 955 -3.61 3.20 15.66
N ILE A 956 -3.20 3.70 14.50
CA ILE A 956 -3.70 3.21 13.19
C ILE A 956 -3.39 1.72 13.01
N GLN A 957 -2.20 1.27 13.38
CA GLN A 957 -1.84 -0.16 13.32
C GLN A 957 -2.68 -1.01 14.27
N GLU A 958 -2.98 -0.50 15.46
CA GLU A 958 -3.83 -1.17 16.45
C GLU A 958 -5.26 -1.35 15.93
N LEU A 959 -5.85 -0.29 15.34
CA LEU A 959 -7.18 -0.29 14.75
C LEU A 959 -7.28 -1.28 13.57
N PHE A 960 -6.41 -1.18 12.57
CA PHE A 960 -6.47 -2.07 11.39
C PHE A 960 -6.08 -3.53 11.68
N GLU A 961 -5.30 -3.80 12.74
CA GLU A 961 -5.04 -5.17 13.17
C GLU A 961 -6.12 -5.72 14.11
N ALA A 962 -7.16 -4.94 14.43
CA ALA A 962 -8.19 -5.28 15.40
C ALA A 962 -7.58 -5.86 16.69
N ARG A 963 -6.53 -5.20 17.19
CA ARG A 963 -5.86 -5.56 18.44
C ARG A 963 -6.65 -5.02 19.61
N ASN A 964 -6.50 -5.66 20.76
CA ASN A 964 -7.09 -5.16 21.98
C ASN A 964 -6.33 -3.89 22.40
N PRO A 965 -7.03 -2.80 22.73
CA PRO A 965 -6.39 -1.55 23.11
C PRO A 965 -5.69 -1.66 24.46
N LYS A 966 -4.63 -0.87 24.67
CA LYS A 966 -3.89 -0.85 25.94
C LYS A 966 -4.71 -0.24 27.08
N GLY A 967 -5.33 0.91 26.85
CA GLY A 967 -6.34 1.52 27.73
C GLY A 967 -7.75 1.15 27.27
N GLN A 968 -8.17 -0.10 27.50
CA GLN A 968 -9.49 -0.59 27.12
C GLN A 968 -10.58 0.09 27.95
N ALA A 969 -11.51 0.75 27.26
CA ALA A 969 -12.69 1.30 27.88
C ALA A 969 -13.78 0.23 28.06
N VAL A 970 -14.49 0.29 29.18
CA VAL A 970 -15.59 -0.62 29.48
C VAL A 970 -16.86 -0.11 28.80
N ILE A 971 -17.55 -0.97 28.05
CA ILE A 971 -18.81 -0.65 27.37
C ILE A 971 -19.99 -1.34 28.03
N SER A 972 -21.17 -0.73 27.99
CA SER A 972 -22.41 -1.40 28.42
C SER A 972 -22.85 -2.43 27.37
N GLU A 973 -23.20 -3.64 27.79
CA GLU A 973 -23.81 -4.66 26.93
C GLU A 973 -25.34 -4.55 26.86
N ILE A 974 -25.96 -3.71 27.69
CA ILE A 974 -27.42 -3.53 27.77
C ILE A 974 -27.80 -2.04 27.77
N ASP A 975 -29.00 -1.76 27.27
CA ASP A 975 -29.66 -0.48 27.48
C ASP A 975 -30.20 -0.41 28.92
N GLY A 976 -30.07 0.74 29.58
CA GLY A 976 -30.57 0.89 30.94
C GLY A 976 -30.12 2.17 31.66
N LYS A 977 -30.47 2.26 32.94
CA LYS A 977 -30.07 3.37 33.83
C LYS A 977 -28.91 2.95 34.72
N VAL A 978 -27.94 3.85 34.89
CA VAL A 978 -26.86 3.68 35.86
C VAL A 978 -27.41 3.93 37.27
N ILE A 979 -27.42 2.91 38.13
CA ILE A 979 -27.95 3.02 39.50
C ILE A 979 -26.86 3.37 40.50
N ASP A 980 -25.72 2.70 40.39
CA ASP A 980 -24.71 2.73 41.43
C ASP A 980 -23.29 2.72 40.84
N VAL A 981 -22.41 3.44 41.51
CA VAL A 981 -20.98 3.51 41.24
C VAL A 981 -20.25 3.30 42.56
N SER A 982 -19.92 2.04 42.85
CA SER A 982 -19.37 1.61 44.15
C SER A 982 -17.90 1.21 44.04
N ASP A 983 -17.08 1.54 45.04
CA ASP A 983 -15.72 1.01 45.19
C ASP A 983 -15.76 -0.33 45.95
N VAL A 984 -15.40 -1.45 45.30
CA VAL A 984 -15.37 -2.80 45.90
C VAL A 984 -14.02 -3.47 45.61
N GLN A 985 -13.26 -3.82 46.65
CA GLN A 985 -11.99 -4.58 46.59
C GLN A 985 -11.04 -4.17 45.43
N ASP A 986 -10.35 -3.03 45.59
CA ASP A 986 -9.36 -2.48 44.65
C ASP A 986 -9.88 -2.20 43.21
N LYS A 987 -11.21 -2.23 42.99
CA LYS A 987 -11.85 -1.91 41.71
C LYS A 987 -13.11 -1.05 41.92
N ARG A 988 -13.44 -0.25 40.92
CA ARG A 988 -14.73 0.45 40.83
C ARG A 988 -15.72 -0.44 40.10
N GLU A 989 -17.00 -0.40 40.46
CA GLU A 989 -18.05 -1.07 39.69
C GLU A 989 -19.13 -0.08 39.31
N VAL A 990 -19.60 -0.16 38.05
CA VAL A 990 -20.78 0.57 37.57
C VAL A 990 -21.90 -0.43 37.35
N THR A 991 -23.04 -0.19 37.99
CA THR A 991 -24.23 -1.04 37.89
C THR A 991 -25.26 -0.40 36.95
N VAL A 992 -25.61 -1.10 35.87
CA VAL A 992 -26.62 -0.68 34.90
C VAL A 992 -27.83 -1.60 35.03
N GLN A 993 -29.01 -1.03 35.25
CA GLN A 993 -30.29 -1.74 35.25
C GLN A 993 -31.06 -1.46 33.97
N GLY A 994 -31.26 -2.49 33.16
CA GLY A 994 -32.21 -2.48 32.05
C GLY A 994 -33.59 -2.95 32.49
N GLU A 995 -34.49 -3.14 31.52
CA GLU A 995 -35.86 -3.58 31.79
C GLU A 995 -35.96 -5.03 32.32
N ILE A 996 -35.04 -5.90 31.87
CA ILE A 996 -35.08 -7.35 32.13
C ILE A 996 -33.96 -7.79 33.07
N GLN A 997 -32.77 -7.20 32.96
CA GLN A 997 -31.59 -7.61 33.73
C GLN A 997 -30.81 -6.41 34.27
N THR A 998 -30.20 -6.60 35.44
CA THR A 998 -29.19 -5.69 36.00
C THR A 998 -27.81 -6.31 35.80
N ARG A 999 -26.83 -5.52 35.36
CA ARG A 999 -25.44 -5.96 35.16
C ARG A 999 -24.45 -5.01 35.82
N ASN A 1000 -23.41 -5.60 36.39
CA ASN A 1000 -22.30 -4.89 37.02
C ASN A 1000 -21.07 -4.97 36.12
N TYR A 1001 -20.41 -3.83 35.93
CA TYR A 1001 -19.22 -3.69 35.10
C TYR A 1001 -18.02 -3.27 35.97
N PRO A 1002 -16.99 -4.12 36.12
CA PRO A 1002 -15.79 -3.76 36.88
C PRO A 1002 -14.88 -2.83 36.08
N ILE A 1003 -14.45 -1.75 36.72
CA ILE A 1003 -13.64 -0.67 36.17
C ILE A 1003 -12.27 -0.66 36.89
N PRO A 1004 -11.16 -0.66 36.14
CA PRO A 1004 -9.82 -0.49 36.71
C PRO A 1004 -9.69 0.85 37.45
N TYR A 1005 -9.00 0.87 38.60
CA TYR A 1005 -8.87 2.06 39.46
C TYR A 1005 -8.27 3.29 38.76
N GLY A 1006 -7.41 3.09 37.75
CA GLY A 1006 -6.80 4.17 36.96
C GLY A 1006 -7.68 4.76 35.87
N ALA A 1007 -8.83 4.15 35.56
CA ALA A 1007 -9.73 4.62 34.50
C ALA A 1007 -10.74 5.64 35.06
N ARG A 1008 -10.87 6.79 34.38
CA ARG A 1008 -11.88 7.80 34.73
C ARG A 1008 -13.25 7.38 34.23
N ILE A 1009 -14.28 7.56 35.06
CA ILE A 1009 -15.66 7.22 34.72
C ILE A 1009 -16.28 8.38 33.96
N LYS A 1010 -16.96 8.08 32.84
CA LYS A 1010 -17.60 9.07 31.97
C LYS A 1010 -19.10 9.28 32.29
N VAL A 1011 -19.73 8.29 32.92
CA VAL A 1011 -21.16 8.26 33.21
C VAL A 1011 -21.49 8.71 34.64
N THR A 1012 -22.67 9.28 34.84
CA THR A 1012 -23.17 9.67 36.17
C THR A 1012 -24.33 8.77 36.62
N VAL A 1013 -24.53 8.65 37.94
CA VAL A 1013 -25.69 7.96 38.51
C VAL A 1013 -26.98 8.63 38.01
N GLY A 1014 -27.93 7.83 37.53
CA GLY A 1014 -29.18 8.27 36.91
C GLY A 1014 -29.12 8.50 35.40
N GLN A 1015 -27.95 8.45 34.77
CA GLN A 1015 -27.81 8.57 33.31
C GLN A 1015 -28.39 7.33 32.60
N GLU A 1016 -29.14 7.56 31.52
CA GLU A 1016 -29.54 6.52 30.58
C GLU A 1016 -28.37 6.21 29.64
N VAL A 1017 -28.04 4.92 29.51
CA VAL A 1017 -26.97 4.42 28.65
C VAL A 1017 -27.53 3.43 27.65
N SER A 1018 -27.00 3.49 26.43
CA SER A 1018 -27.33 2.57 25.34
C SER A 1018 -26.35 1.40 25.24
N ALA A 1019 -26.76 0.30 24.62
CA ALA A 1019 -25.94 -0.87 24.38
C ALA A 1019 -24.76 -0.53 23.43
N GLY A 1020 -23.54 -0.65 23.95
CA GLY A 1020 -22.29 -0.30 23.28
C GLY A 1020 -21.74 1.07 23.70
N GLU A 1021 -22.45 1.81 24.54
CA GLU A 1021 -21.99 3.10 25.07
C GLU A 1021 -20.85 2.91 26.08
N VAL A 1022 -19.92 3.86 26.09
CA VAL A 1022 -18.67 3.79 26.85
C VAL A 1022 -18.87 4.33 28.26
N LEU A 1023 -18.54 3.52 29.27
CA LEU A 1023 -18.66 3.86 30.69
C LEU A 1023 -17.41 4.58 31.24
N THR A 1024 -16.24 4.33 30.66
CA THR A 1024 -14.94 4.89 31.10
C THR A 1024 -14.22 5.61 29.98
N GLU A 1025 -13.25 6.46 30.32
CA GLU A 1025 -12.28 6.96 29.35
C GLU A 1025 -11.40 5.83 28.80
N GLY A 1026 -11.01 5.93 27.54
CA GLY A 1026 -10.15 4.97 26.86
C GLY A 1026 -10.63 4.61 25.46
N SER A 1027 -10.05 3.56 24.91
CA SER A 1027 -10.35 3.04 23.57
C SER A 1027 -11.25 1.80 23.64
N ILE A 1028 -12.23 1.70 22.75
CA ILE A 1028 -13.16 0.56 22.69
C ILE A 1028 -12.45 -0.64 22.03
N ASP A 1029 -12.70 -1.87 22.51
CA ASP A 1029 -12.34 -3.09 21.77
C ASP A 1029 -13.36 -3.32 20.64
N PRO A 1030 -12.96 -3.22 19.36
CA PRO A 1030 -13.86 -3.44 18.23
C PRO A 1030 -14.53 -4.82 18.21
N LYS A 1031 -13.89 -5.84 18.81
CA LYS A 1031 -14.46 -7.20 18.88
C LYS A 1031 -15.58 -7.30 19.88
N GLU A 1032 -15.51 -6.57 21.00
CA GLU A 1032 -16.59 -6.51 21.98
C GLU A 1032 -17.74 -5.68 21.42
N LEU A 1033 -17.43 -4.54 20.79
CA LEU A 1033 -18.43 -3.71 20.13
C LEU A 1033 -19.20 -4.48 19.04
N LEU A 1034 -18.54 -5.35 18.27
CA LEU A 1034 -19.21 -6.21 17.28
C LEU A 1034 -20.24 -7.14 17.92
N LYS A 1035 -20.01 -7.54 19.17
CA LYS A 1035 -20.93 -8.44 19.87
C LYS A 1035 -22.19 -7.73 20.32
N VAL A 1036 -22.08 -6.45 20.65
CA VAL A 1036 -23.15 -5.65 21.25
C VAL A 1036 -23.90 -4.88 20.18
N SER A 1037 -23.24 -3.98 19.44
CA SER A 1037 -23.87 -3.04 18.50
C SER A 1037 -23.92 -3.55 17.04
N GLY A 1038 -23.41 -4.76 16.78
CA GLY A 1038 -23.42 -5.36 15.44
C GLY A 1038 -22.43 -4.77 14.44
N ILE A 1039 -22.64 -5.05 13.15
CA ILE A 1039 -21.68 -4.69 12.08
C ILE A 1039 -21.62 -3.17 11.85
N ASN A 1040 -22.78 -2.52 11.73
CA ASN A 1040 -22.86 -1.10 11.40
C ASN A 1040 -22.17 -0.23 12.47
N GLY A 1041 -22.43 -0.51 13.75
CA GLY A 1041 -21.80 0.21 14.86
C GLY A 1041 -20.27 0.09 14.87
N VAL A 1042 -19.72 -1.08 14.54
CA VAL A 1042 -18.26 -1.27 14.46
C VAL A 1042 -17.65 -0.58 13.24
N GLN A 1043 -18.32 -0.62 12.10
CA GLN A 1043 -17.84 0.03 10.88
C GLN A 1043 -17.77 1.55 11.05
N GLU A 1044 -18.81 2.15 11.64
CA GLU A 1044 -18.85 3.57 11.95
C GLU A 1044 -17.79 3.95 13.00
N TYR A 1045 -17.66 3.15 14.06
CA TYR A 1045 -16.62 3.37 15.07
C TYR A 1045 -15.22 3.37 14.46
N LEU A 1046 -14.88 2.36 13.65
CA LEU A 1046 -13.57 2.26 13.01
C LEU A 1046 -13.32 3.42 12.04
N LEU A 1047 -14.33 3.82 11.25
CA LEU A 1047 -14.24 4.97 10.36
C LEU A 1047 -13.93 6.26 11.14
N ARG A 1048 -14.72 6.53 12.19
CA ARG A 1048 -14.58 7.71 13.05
C ARG A 1048 -13.21 7.79 13.71
N GLU A 1049 -12.74 6.70 14.31
CA GLU A 1049 -11.45 6.66 15.01
C GLU A 1049 -10.27 6.84 14.04
N VAL A 1050 -10.32 6.20 12.87
CA VAL A 1050 -9.28 6.37 11.86
C VAL A 1050 -9.24 7.81 11.37
N GLN A 1051 -10.39 8.40 11.03
CA GLN A 1051 -10.45 9.80 10.58
C GLN A 1051 -9.98 10.78 11.66
N LYS A 1052 -10.40 10.58 12.91
CA LYS A 1052 -9.94 11.38 14.05
C LYS A 1052 -8.41 11.44 14.11
N VAL A 1053 -7.73 10.29 14.00
CA VAL A 1053 -6.26 10.23 14.08
C VAL A 1053 -5.59 10.97 12.91
N TYR A 1054 -6.10 10.87 11.69
CA TYR A 1054 -5.54 11.59 10.54
C TYR A 1054 -5.79 13.10 10.60
N ARG A 1055 -7.03 13.51 10.93
CA ARG A 1055 -7.44 14.91 11.02
C ARG A 1055 -6.73 15.66 12.15
N MET A 1056 -6.57 15.06 13.33
CA MET A 1056 -5.77 15.62 14.44
C MET A 1056 -4.31 15.89 14.05
N GLN A 1057 -3.81 15.21 13.02
CA GLN A 1057 -2.44 15.38 12.50
C GLN A 1057 -2.36 16.29 11.27
N GLY A 1058 -3.48 16.91 10.90
CA GLY A 1058 -3.62 17.81 9.76
C GLY A 1058 -3.49 17.10 8.42
N VAL A 1059 -3.88 15.82 8.34
CA VAL A 1059 -3.92 15.05 7.10
C VAL A 1059 -5.38 14.75 6.77
N GLU A 1060 -5.78 15.11 5.55
CA GLU A 1060 -7.12 14.82 5.04
C GLU A 1060 -7.10 13.59 4.14
N ILE A 1061 -8.07 12.69 4.33
CA ILE A 1061 -8.26 11.47 3.56
C ILE A 1061 -9.75 11.31 3.32
N GLY A 1062 -10.15 10.92 2.10
CA GLY A 1062 -11.55 10.63 1.82
C GLY A 1062 -12.08 9.39 2.57
N ASP A 1063 -13.26 9.51 3.16
CA ASP A 1063 -13.98 8.44 3.89
C ASP A 1063 -14.04 7.10 3.13
N LYS A 1064 -14.27 7.18 1.81
CA LYS A 1064 -14.41 5.99 0.95
C LYS A 1064 -13.21 5.06 1.01
N HIS A 1065 -12.00 5.59 1.21
CA HIS A 1065 -10.80 4.79 1.30
C HIS A 1065 -10.79 3.94 2.57
N VAL A 1066 -11.22 4.52 3.69
CA VAL A 1066 -11.34 3.83 4.98
C VAL A 1066 -12.49 2.82 4.94
N GLU A 1067 -13.63 3.19 4.34
CA GLU A 1067 -14.76 2.28 4.14
C GLU A 1067 -14.36 1.01 3.40
N VAL A 1068 -13.61 1.16 2.30
CA VAL A 1068 -13.15 0.02 1.49
C VAL A 1068 -12.23 -0.89 2.30
N MET A 1069 -11.34 -0.35 3.14
CA MET A 1069 -10.47 -1.16 4.01
C MET A 1069 -11.25 -1.88 5.11
N VAL A 1070 -12.11 -1.16 5.83
CA VAL A 1070 -12.89 -1.72 6.95
C VAL A 1070 -13.87 -2.79 6.45
N ARG A 1071 -14.42 -2.64 5.24
CA ARG A 1071 -15.20 -3.69 4.59
C ARG A 1071 -14.43 -5.00 4.46
N GLN A 1072 -13.14 -4.95 4.08
CA GLN A 1072 -12.32 -6.17 3.96
C GLN A 1072 -12.07 -6.86 5.31
N MET A 1073 -12.08 -6.12 6.42
CA MET A 1073 -11.92 -6.68 7.77
C MET A 1073 -13.14 -7.50 8.24
N LEU A 1074 -14.31 -7.30 7.62
CA LEU A 1074 -15.60 -7.88 8.02
C LEU A 1074 -16.22 -8.81 6.96
N ARG A 1075 -15.45 -9.29 5.97
CA ARG A 1075 -15.96 -10.13 4.87
C ARG A 1075 -16.37 -11.55 5.25
N LYS A 1076 -16.01 -12.03 6.44
CA LYS A 1076 -16.18 -13.43 6.84
C LYS A 1076 -17.20 -13.62 7.95
N VAL A 1077 -17.88 -14.76 7.89
CA VAL A 1077 -18.81 -15.27 8.90
C VAL A 1077 -18.25 -16.57 9.44
N ARG A 1078 -18.33 -16.74 10.77
CA ARG A 1078 -18.07 -18.02 11.42
C ARG A 1078 -19.38 -18.77 11.55
N VAL A 1079 -19.45 -19.96 10.96
CA VAL A 1079 -20.58 -20.87 11.12
C VAL A 1079 -20.64 -21.34 12.57
N LEU A 1080 -21.78 -21.17 13.23
CA LEU A 1080 -22.04 -21.70 14.57
C LEU A 1080 -22.69 -23.08 14.48
N ASP A 1081 -23.75 -23.16 13.67
CA ASP A 1081 -24.47 -24.38 13.35
C ASP A 1081 -24.58 -24.51 11.82
N ALA A 1082 -24.32 -25.71 11.32
CA ALA A 1082 -24.37 -26.02 9.90
C ALA A 1082 -25.81 -26.23 9.41
N GLY A 1083 -26.75 -26.58 10.30
CA GLY A 1083 -28.08 -27.03 9.89
C GLY A 1083 -27.98 -28.17 8.86
N ASP A 1084 -28.81 -28.12 7.82
CA ASP A 1084 -28.82 -29.08 6.71
C ASP A 1084 -27.91 -28.67 5.54
N THR A 1085 -27.06 -27.65 5.72
CA THR A 1085 -26.15 -27.19 4.66
C THR A 1085 -24.87 -28.02 4.62
N GLU A 1086 -24.14 -27.93 3.50
CA GLU A 1086 -22.84 -28.59 3.31
C GLU A 1086 -21.68 -27.90 4.07
N VAL A 1087 -21.95 -26.83 4.82
CA VAL A 1087 -20.90 -26.05 5.49
C VAL A 1087 -20.49 -26.67 6.81
N LEU A 1088 -19.22 -26.48 7.18
CA LEU A 1088 -18.69 -27.04 8.42
C LEU A 1088 -18.91 -26.12 9.63
N PRO A 1089 -19.34 -26.64 10.79
CA PRO A 1089 -19.44 -25.84 12.01
C PRO A 1089 -18.06 -25.34 12.44
N GLY A 1090 -17.97 -24.07 12.81
CA GLY A 1090 -16.73 -23.40 13.20
C GLY A 1090 -15.85 -22.92 12.03
N SER A 1091 -16.18 -23.26 10.79
CA SER A 1091 -15.46 -22.79 9.60
C SER A 1091 -15.68 -21.29 9.36
N LEU A 1092 -14.69 -20.65 8.71
CA LEU A 1092 -14.73 -19.25 8.30
C LEU A 1092 -15.00 -19.15 6.80
N ILE A 1093 -16.20 -18.70 6.45
CA ILE A 1093 -16.69 -18.63 5.06
C ILE A 1093 -16.93 -17.17 4.69
N GLU A 1094 -16.77 -16.80 3.42
CA GLU A 1094 -17.15 -15.47 2.95
C GLU A 1094 -18.68 -15.27 3.00
N ILE A 1095 -19.12 -14.04 3.28
CA ILE A 1095 -20.56 -13.71 3.36
C ILE A 1095 -21.34 -14.17 2.11
N PRO A 1096 -20.90 -13.94 0.86
CA PRO A 1096 -21.66 -14.37 -0.32
C PRO A 1096 -21.80 -15.89 -0.42
N GLN A 1097 -20.76 -16.64 -0.08
CA GLN A 1097 -20.77 -18.12 -0.09
C GLN A 1097 -21.75 -18.66 0.98
N PHE A 1098 -21.77 -18.03 2.16
CA PHE A 1098 -22.70 -18.38 3.24
C PHE A 1098 -24.16 -18.11 2.85
N ILE A 1099 -24.43 -16.96 2.22
CA ILE A 1099 -25.77 -16.61 1.71
C ILE A 1099 -26.23 -17.59 0.63
N ASP A 1100 -25.36 -17.92 -0.33
CA ASP A 1100 -25.68 -18.85 -1.42
C ASP A 1100 -25.98 -20.27 -0.88
N ALA A 1101 -25.21 -20.74 0.11
CA ALA A 1101 -25.44 -22.03 0.77
C ALA A 1101 -26.81 -22.07 1.48
N ASN A 1102 -27.14 -21.03 2.25
CA ASN A 1102 -28.42 -20.93 2.94
C ASN A 1102 -29.60 -20.80 1.97
N LYS A 1103 -29.43 -20.02 0.90
CA LYS A 1103 -30.49 -19.83 -0.11
C LYS A 1103 -30.86 -21.16 -0.78
N LYS A 1104 -29.89 -22.03 -1.06
CA LYS A 1104 -30.16 -23.37 -1.62
C LYS A 1104 -31.00 -24.23 -0.68
N VAL A 1105 -30.65 -24.28 0.61
CA VAL A 1105 -31.36 -25.11 1.61
C VAL A 1105 -32.74 -24.55 1.95
N LEU A 1106 -32.89 -23.22 1.98
CA LEU A 1106 -34.18 -22.57 2.18
C LEU A 1106 -35.17 -22.91 1.06
N LEU A 1107 -34.70 -23.02 -0.19
CA LEU A 1107 -35.54 -23.43 -1.32
C LEU A 1107 -36.00 -24.89 -1.22
N THR A 1108 -35.22 -25.76 -0.57
CA THR A 1108 -35.59 -27.16 -0.32
C THR A 1108 -36.37 -27.37 0.97
N GLY A 1109 -36.65 -26.31 1.74
CA GLY A 1109 -37.39 -26.36 3.00
C GLY A 1109 -36.61 -26.90 4.21
N GLY A 1110 -35.28 -27.00 4.12
CA GLY A 1110 -34.42 -27.46 5.23
C GLY A 1110 -34.02 -26.34 6.20
N GLN A 1111 -33.31 -26.71 7.27
CA GLN A 1111 -32.78 -25.74 8.23
C GLN A 1111 -31.49 -25.09 7.69
N PRO A 1112 -31.45 -23.76 7.50
CA PRO A 1112 -30.25 -23.08 7.03
C PRO A 1112 -29.16 -23.02 8.10
N ALA A 1113 -27.90 -22.82 7.69
CA ALA A 1113 -26.81 -22.60 8.61
C ALA A 1113 -26.95 -21.27 9.35
N THR A 1114 -26.54 -21.25 10.61
CA THR A 1114 -26.46 -20.03 11.42
C THR A 1114 -25.00 -19.64 11.62
N GLY A 1115 -24.71 -18.34 11.53
CA GLY A 1115 -23.35 -17.85 11.61
C GLY A 1115 -23.26 -16.45 12.21
N ARG A 1116 -22.09 -16.14 12.78
CA ARG A 1116 -21.80 -14.82 13.35
C ARG A 1116 -20.72 -14.12 12.53
N PRO A 1117 -20.89 -12.84 12.16
CA PRO A 1117 -19.83 -12.07 11.51
C PRO A 1117 -18.58 -12.02 12.40
N VAL A 1118 -17.40 -12.01 11.78
CA VAL A 1118 -16.12 -11.89 12.49
C VAL A 1118 -15.32 -10.71 11.99
N LEU A 1119 -14.78 -9.94 12.93
CA LEU A 1119 -13.77 -8.93 12.64
C LEU A 1119 -12.38 -9.56 12.62
N LEU A 1120 -11.67 -9.42 11.50
CA LEU A 1120 -10.30 -9.88 11.34
C LEU A 1120 -9.37 -8.68 11.13
N GLY A 1121 -8.21 -8.70 11.80
CA GLY A 1121 -7.13 -7.76 11.48
C GLY A 1121 -6.60 -7.99 10.07
N ILE A 1122 -6.05 -6.94 9.45
CA ILE A 1122 -5.60 -6.95 8.06
C ILE A 1122 -4.60 -8.09 7.74
N THR A 1123 -3.67 -8.39 8.65
CA THR A 1123 -2.69 -9.48 8.45
C THR A 1123 -3.38 -10.84 8.39
N LYS A 1124 -4.41 -11.05 9.23
CA LYS A 1124 -5.16 -12.31 9.28
C LYS A 1124 -6.13 -12.43 8.10
N ALA A 1125 -6.78 -11.34 7.71
CA ALA A 1125 -7.64 -11.30 6.53
C ALA A 1125 -6.86 -11.67 5.25
N SER A 1126 -5.63 -11.15 5.08
CA SER A 1126 -4.77 -11.46 3.93
C SER A 1126 -4.40 -12.95 3.81
N LEU A 1127 -4.20 -13.63 4.95
CA LEU A 1127 -3.82 -15.04 5.00
C LEU A 1127 -4.97 -15.99 4.75
N GLU A 1128 -6.20 -15.57 5.07
CA GLU A 1128 -7.42 -16.34 4.94
C GLU A 1128 -8.14 -16.04 3.60
N THR A 1129 -7.41 -15.62 2.57
CA THR A 1129 -7.97 -15.41 1.23
C THR A 1129 -8.26 -16.74 0.52
N ASP A 1130 -9.18 -16.70 -0.45
CA ASP A 1130 -9.54 -17.90 -1.23
C ASP A 1130 -8.38 -18.39 -2.11
N SER A 1131 -7.63 -17.45 -2.72
CA SER A 1131 -6.40 -17.74 -3.47
C SER A 1131 -5.24 -18.11 -2.55
N PHE A 1132 -4.74 -19.34 -2.71
CA PHE A 1132 -3.54 -19.78 -1.99
C PHE A 1132 -2.26 -19.14 -2.55
N LEU A 1133 -2.23 -18.72 -3.83
CA LEU A 1133 -1.07 -18.05 -4.44
C LEU A 1133 -0.86 -16.67 -3.82
N SER A 1134 -1.95 -15.90 -3.66
CA SER A 1134 -1.89 -14.59 -3.00
C SER A 1134 -1.44 -14.72 -1.55
N ALA A 1135 -2.08 -15.59 -0.76
CA ALA A 1135 -1.72 -15.82 0.64
C ALA A 1135 -0.26 -16.30 0.80
N ALA A 1136 0.21 -17.23 -0.05
CA ALA A 1136 1.56 -17.80 0.03
C ALA A 1136 2.66 -16.78 -0.26
N SER A 1137 2.38 -15.77 -1.09
CA SER A 1137 3.32 -14.69 -1.41
C SER A 1137 3.49 -13.68 -0.26
N PHE A 1138 2.47 -13.58 0.60
CA PHE A 1138 2.45 -12.67 1.73
C PHE A 1138 3.22 -13.24 2.90
N GLN A 1139 2.68 -14.17 3.71
CA GLN A 1139 3.37 -14.71 4.89
C GLN A 1139 3.13 -16.21 5.02
N GLU A 1140 3.98 -16.87 5.82
CA GLU A 1140 3.83 -18.30 6.16
C GLU A 1140 3.61 -19.22 4.95
N THR A 1141 4.36 -19.00 3.86
CA THR A 1141 4.26 -19.73 2.58
C THR A 1141 4.11 -21.25 2.76
N THR A 1142 4.89 -21.86 3.65
CA THR A 1142 4.82 -23.31 3.89
C THR A 1142 3.51 -23.74 4.52
N ARG A 1143 2.95 -22.97 5.48
CA ARG A 1143 1.66 -23.26 6.11
C ARG A 1143 0.53 -23.19 5.10
N VAL A 1144 0.51 -22.14 4.29
CA VAL A 1144 -0.53 -21.92 3.25
C VAL A 1144 -0.50 -23.04 2.20
N LEU A 1145 0.67 -23.38 1.67
CA LEU A 1145 0.81 -24.44 0.67
C LEU A 1145 0.44 -25.82 1.22
N THR A 1146 0.77 -26.08 2.49
CA THR A 1146 0.43 -27.35 3.17
C THR A 1146 -1.09 -27.50 3.31
N ASP A 1147 -1.79 -26.45 3.73
CA ASP A 1147 -3.26 -26.47 3.85
C ASP A 1147 -3.94 -26.61 2.48
N ALA A 1148 -3.47 -25.85 1.49
CA ALA A 1148 -4.00 -25.89 0.13
C ALA A 1148 -3.80 -27.26 -0.54
N ALA A 1149 -2.64 -27.90 -0.33
CA ALA A 1149 -2.36 -29.22 -0.88
C ALA A 1149 -3.25 -30.33 -0.29
N ILE A 1150 -3.52 -30.30 1.02
CA ILE A 1150 -4.45 -31.25 1.67
C ILE A 1150 -5.88 -31.04 1.15
N LYS A 1151 -6.35 -29.79 1.12
CA LYS A 1151 -7.69 -29.44 0.63
C LYS A 1151 -7.86 -29.64 -0.88
N GLY A 1152 -6.78 -29.92 -1.61
CA GLY A 1152 -6.82 -30.06 -3.07
C GLY A 1152 -7.30 -28.77 -3.77
N LYS A 1153 -6.99 -27.60 -3.20
CA LYS A 1153 -7.58 -26.31 -3.59
C LYS A 1153 -7.34 -26.00 -5.08
N ARG A 1154 -8.37 -25.41 -5.69
CA ARG A 1154 -8.33 -24.81 -7.02
C ARG A 1154 -8.40 -23.28 -6.87
N ASP A 1155 -7.54 -22.58 -7.59
CA ASP A 1155 -7.45 -21.13 -7.64
C ASP A 1155 -7.91 -20.64 -9.02
N GLU A 1156 -8.94 -19.80 -9.05
CA GLU A 1156 -9.55 -19.25 -10.27
C GLU A 1156 -8.84 -18.00 -10.80
N LEU A 1157 -7.77 -17.53 -10.15
CA LEU A 1157 -6.94 -16.42 -10.64
C LEU A 1157 -7.73 -15.11 -10.85
N LEU A 1158 -8.70 -14.82 -9.99
CA LEU A 1158 -9.57 -13.65 -10.11
C LEU A 1158 -8.91 -12.33 -9.65
N GLY A 1159 -7.86 -12.41 -8.83
CA GLY A 1159 -7.18 -11.26 -8.27
C GLY A 1159 -6.02 -10.74 -9.11
N LEU A 1160 -5.46 -9.59 -8.70
CA LEU A 1160 -4.36 -8.96 -9.43
C LEU A 1160 -3.03 -9.71 -9.23
N LYS A 1161 -2.76 -10.16 -8.00
CA LYS A 1161 -1.44 -10.70 -7.62
C LYS A 1161 -1.16 -12.06 -8.25
N GLU A 1162 -2.18 -12.90 -8.36
CA GLU A 1162 -2.13 -14.21 -9.00
C GLU A 1162 -1.74 -14.06 -10.47
N ASN A 1163 -2.38 -13.13 -11.18
CA ASN A 1163 -2.07 -12.83 -12.58
C ASN A 1163 -0.68 -12.22 -12.75
N VAL A 1164 -0.24 -11.32 -11.86
CA VAL A 1164 1.13 -10.79 -11.87
C VAL A 1164 2.18 -11.89 -11.66
N ILE A 1165 1.94 -12.81 -10.71
CA ILE A 1165 2.85 -13.92 -10.41
C ILE A 1165 3.01 -14.85 -11.62
N ILE A 1166 1.90 -15.15 -12.30
CA ILE A 1166 1.86 -16.06 -13.45
C ILE A 1166 2.34 -15.37 -14.73
N GLY A 1167 2.18 -14.05 -14.83
CA GLY A 1167 2.49 -13.27 -16.02
C GLY A 1167 1.32 -13.14 -17.00
N LYS A 1168 0.07 -13.18 -16.52
CA LYS A 1168 -1.13 -12.86 -17.30
C LYS A 1168 -1.49 -11.38 -17.12
N LEU A 1169 -2.30 -10.86 -18.05
CA LEU A 1169 -2.92 -9.54 -17.90
C LEU A 1169 -3.77 -9.52 -16.62
N VAL A 1170 -3.68 -8.43 -15.87
CA VAL A 1170 -4.45 -8.26 -14.64
C VAL A 1170 -5.92 -7.97 -14.97
N PRO A 1171 -6.90 -8.51 -14.22
CA PRO A 1171 -8.33 -8.29 -14.45
C PRO A 1171 -8.81 -6.92 -13.90
N ALA A 1172 -8.05 -5.86 -14.15
CA ALA A 1172 -8.37 -4.48 -13.78
C ALA A 1172 -7.90 -3.51 -14.89
N GLY A 1173 -8.47 -2.31 -14.91
CA GLY A 1173 -8.25 -1.32 -15.96
C GLY A 1173 -8.51 -1.90 -17.35
N THR A 1174 -7.60 -1.63 -18.28
CA THR A 1174 -7.62 -2.11 -19.68
C THR A 1174 -7.61 -3.63 -19.82
N GLY A 1175 -7.16 -4.36 -18.79
CA GLY A 1175 -7.09 -5.81 -18.79
C GLY A 1175 -8.43 -6.53 -18.54
N MET A 1176 -9.50 -5.81 -18.21
CA MET A 1176 -10.84 -6.40 -18.06
C MET A 1176 -11.39 -6.95 -19.38
N THR A 1177 -12.10 -8.08 -19.30
CA THR A 1177 -12.80 -8.68 -20.44
C THR A 1177 -13.80 -7.72 -21.10
N ARG A 1178 -14.45 -6.86 -20.32
CA ARG A 1178 -15.37 -5.81 -20.83
C ARG A 1178 -14.73 -4.93 -21.88
N TYR A 1179 -13.47 -4.52 -21.70
CA TYR A 1179 -12.76 -3.65 -22.65
C TYR A 1179 -12.05 -4.44 -23.75
N ARG A 1180 -11.59 -5.66 -23.45
CA ARG A 1180 -10.90 -6.52 -24.42
C ARG A 1180 -11.82 -7.10 -25.50
N ASN A 1181 -13.09 -7.32 -25.17
CA ASN A 1181 -14.09 -7.91 -26.07
C ASN A 1181 -14.99 -6.84 -26.69
N ILE A 1182 -14.59 -5.57 -26.67
CA ILE A 1182 -15.32 -4.54 -27.43
C ILE A 1182 -15.09 -4.86 -28.90
N ASP A 1183 -16.10 -5.47 -29.52
CA ASP A 1183 -16.22 -5.48 -30.96
C ASP A 1183 -16.44 -4.03 -31.38
N LEU A 1184 -15.38 -3.39 -31.87
CA LEU A 1184 -15.50 -2.15 -32.61
C LEU A 1184 -16.35 -2.49 -33.83
N LYS A 1185 -17.67 -2.26 -33.72
CA LYS A 1185 -18.46 -1.95 -34.90
C LYS A 1185 -17.84 -0.66 -35.43
N LEU A 1186 -16.88 -0.80 -36.34
CA LEU A 1186 -16.55 0.25 -37.28
C LEU A 1186 -17.88 0.56 -37.95
N GLU A 1187 -18.54 1.62 -37.47
CA GLU A 1187 -19.64 2.22 -38.21
C GLU A 1187 -19.02 2.63 -39.54
N GLY A 1188 -19.32 1.85 -40.57
CA GLY A 1188 -18.92 2.12 -41.93
C GLY A 1188 -19.64 3.35 -42.45
N GLN A 1189 -19.16 4.52 -42.04
CA GLN A 1189 -19.45 5.86 -42.57
C GLN A 1189 -18.21 6.70 -42.24
N GLU A 1190 -17.10 6.50 -42.96
CA GLU A 1190 -16.40 7.65 -43.59
C GLU A 1190 -15.43 7.23 -44.71
N GLU A 1191 -15.24 5.92 -44.98
CA GLU A 1191 -14.40 5.47 -46.11
C GLU A 1191 -15.05 5.69 -47.49
N LYS A 1192 -16.34 6.05 -47.55
CA LYS A 1192 -17.02 6.37 -48.82
C LYS A 1192 -16.98 7.85 -49.22
N GLU A 1193 -16.61 8.76 -48.33
CA GLU A 1193 -16.46 10.18 -48.70
C GLU A 1193 -15.05 10.49 -49.24
N VAL A 1194 -14.03 9.72 -48.84
CA VAL A 1194 -12.67 9.88 -49.39
C VAL A 1194 -12.57 9.30 -50.81
N GLU A 1195 -13.21 8.16 -51.10
CA GLU A 1195 -13.29 7.63 -52.48
C GLU A 1195 -14.21 8.45 -53.40
N ALA A 1196 -15.19 9.20 -52.87
CA ALA A 1196 -16.00 10.12 -53.67
C ALA A 1196 -15.25 11.40 -54.04
N LEU A 1197 -14.41 11.92 -53.14
CA LEU A 1197 -13.59 13.12 -53.38
C LEU A 1197 -12.36 12.86 -54.29
N GLU A 1198 -11.90 11.61 -54.41
CA GLU A 1198 -10.87 11.23 -55.39
C GLU A 1198 -11.45 10.97 -56.79
N ASN A 1199 -12.68 10.45 -56.89
CA ASN A 1199 -13.34 10.21 -58.18
C ASN A 1199 -13.95 11.47 -58.83
N GLU A 1200 -14.18 12.56 -58.09
CA GLU A 1200 -14.58 13.85 -58.68
C GLU A 1200 -13.40 14.66 -59.26
N LYS A 1201 -12.15 14.27 -58.98
CA LYS A 1201 -10.96 14.93 -59.54
C LYS A 1201 -10.44 14.33 -60.85
N GLU A 1202 -10.96 13.18 -61.29
CA GLU A 1202 -10.60 12.58 -62.59
C GLU A 1202 -11.58 12.93 -63.73
N ILE A 1203 -12.67 13.67 -63.48
CA ILE A 1203 -13.68 14.00 -64.51
C ILE A 1203 -13.49 15.41 -65.12
N VAL A 1204 -12.51 16.21 -64.69
CA VAL A 1204 -12.25 17.57 -65.24
C VAL A 1204 -11.03 17.63 -66.19
N LEU A 1205 -10.59 16.50 -66.76
CA LEU A 1205 -9.51 16.47 -67.76
C LEU A 1205 -9.86 15.82 -69.10
N HIS A 1206 -11.15 15.58 -69.37
CA HIS A 1206 -11.64 15.35 -70.73
C HIS A 1206 -13.01 15.98 -70.92
N ASP A 1207 -13.01 17.29 -71.15
CA ASP A 1207 -13.79 18.00 -72.17
C ASP A 1207 -13.13 19.34 -72.50
#